data_AF-A0A8C5LHV3-F1
#
_entry.id   AF-A0A8C5LHV3-F1
#
_cell.length_a   1.000
_cell.length_b   1.000
_cell.length_c   1.000
_cell.angle_alpha   90.00
_cell.angle_beta   90.00
_cell.angle_gamma   90.00
#
_symmetry.space_group_name_H-M   'P 1'
#
loop_
_entity.id
_entity.type
_entity.pdbx_description
1 polymer ?
#
loop_
_entity_poly.entity_id
_entity_poly.type
_entity_poly.pdbx_seq_one_letter_code
_entity_poly.pdbx_strand_id
1 'polypeptide(L)'
;MEPSPKKAKSDSSWGENLLIRLSDAFVRTDGNAICPIIKAENSIRVLHKLQKQLFHEILREAGCGIGLKRITIHWKSLTGHRMINGNIFIKCEVSRKFTDETKKKFSEELTAVFRRKSKVKHILVDIVRDMDVIPQPIISEIDFDLYKLELCYKELTDSTEEEKDVFKITTKSIKNTIEELKEQYTKIAVLSQNGKGKSFFLNLLLLITSDNEEEYAENNKSLKLPQDISGRPTFKELMEMKETFLHLPEVVREFVRKQSNLKEDFKTALKPIFHDLNIGNTRKDLQKSNKSFKSLSRYFTQGSRLSIEPYLLAQKGLEKSYESTTKCIIHLRYGTVYQLKVEYFEAEELQEQLFELVSLLKKDAVTCGINKAVKNKSCECLKTRFGLLTDYAASDINEDFLCQFKTYEDIALSEAVTTFVGLTELYVGKGTELAVDRLSMQAVLRHLTSGQDDNSSENLAWKHRVAAVKEIILYIPSKILYGGKEILEMPGTDDSDPLAMDFIQTALNTVDAIFIMSDFAFKIAEREVKEILLKSDFVQAWKKDPEHYSLMFLAYPEKDTNFQFGEDSKDAIQTLYASEVKKRSKEIEELCKLLDMDKDKLSAPMDKSIFTSYVLPVLHTSILMQEGTPHTVIAENADFLKYTGIDNMINHLDNLIAAKQSEYILKIEQNLKKLNRKPEMVSNTKGVESALNLLKRKELKDLVEGTCCLAYDLMLAELQRQLKTLYKNTLATTVDSLLVSSVQDAKARWEEKENRITSQGQFNPYFCGNHPAYQVRIAQVLFLDSEDHKNKIFTFLAAEIKRLLLQYKMFSCS
;
A
#
# COMPACT_ATOMS: atom_id res chain seq x y z
N MET A 1 17.70 -62.86 40.04
CA MET A 1 16.34 -62.31 40.00
C MET A 1 16.46 -60.83 39.73
N GLU A 2 16.25 -60.44 38.48
CA GLU A 2 16.30 -59.05 38.03
C GLU A 2 15.12 -58.26 38.61
N PRO A 3 15.29 -56.95 38.88
CA PRO A 3 14.20 -56.12 39.35
C PRO A 3 13.21 -55.86 38.22
N SER A 4 11.93 -56.02 38.53
CA SER A 4 10.79 -55.71 37.66
C SER A 4 10.89 -54.30 37.07
N PRO A 5 10.56 -54.11 35.77
CA PRO A 5 10.63 -52.80 35.14
C PRO A 5 9.63 -51.85 35.81
N LYS A 6 10.13 -50.69 36.22
CA LYS A 6 9.29 -49.57 36.69
C LYS A 6 8.26 -49.27 35.60
N LYS A 7 6.97 -49.39 35.93
CA LYS A 7 5.88 -48.84 35.13
C LYS A 7 6.21 -47.38 34.84
N ALA A 8 6.50 -47.07 33.58
CA ALA A 8 6.50 -45.71 33.09
C ALA A 8 5.14 -45.11 33.47
N LYS A 9 5.16 -44.02 34.25
CA LYS A 9 3.98 -43.16 34.35
C LYS A 9 3.62 -42.78 32.92
N SER A 10 2.43 -43.17 32.50
CA SER A 10 1.82 -42.65 31.28
C SER A 10 1.58 -41.16 31.50
N ASP A 11 2.54 -40.33 31.11
CA ASP A 11 2.32 -38.92 30.83
C ASP A 11 1.45 -38.82 29.57
N SER A 12 0.15 -39.05 29.74
CA SER A 12 -0.86 -38.71 28.76
C SER A 12 -1.21 -37.22 28.93
N SER A 13 -0.28 -36.35 28.57
CA SER A 13 -0.55 -34.93 28.27
C SER A 13 0.17 -34.54 26.99
N TRP A 14 -0.18 -35.21 25.89
CA TRP A 14 0.33 -34.88 24.56
C TRP A 14 -0.38 -33.63 24.04
N GLY A 15 0.15 -32.46 24.38
CA GLY A 15 -0.06 -31.22 23.66
C GLY A 15 1.25 -30.85 22.95
N GLU A 16 1.29 -30.90 21.62
CA GLU A 16 2.44 -30.38 20.86
C GLU A 16 2.33 -28.84 20.84
N ASN A 17 3.39 -28.14 21.24
CA ASN A 17 3.44 -26.68 21.12
C ASN A 17 3.84 -26.32 19.70
N LEU A 18 2.93 -25.70 18.97
CA LEU A 18 3.16 -25.21 17.62
C LEU A 18 3.35 -23.70 17.64
N LEU A 19 4.24 -23.24 16.76
CA LEU A 19 4.42 -21.84 16.42
C LEU A 19 4.07 -21.67 14.95
N ILE A 20 2.97 -20.98 14.67
CA ILE A 20 2.48 -20.71 13.33
C ILE A 20 2.84 -19.26 12.99
N ARG A 21 3.49 -19.02 11.86
CA ARG A 21 3.74 -17.69 11.31
C ARG A 21 2.72 -17.41 10.21
N LEU A 22 1.98 -16.31 10.36
CA LEU A 22 1.11 -15.76 9.33
C LEU A 22 1.71 -14.47 8.79
N SER A 23 1.69 -14.31 7.47
CA SER A 23 2.31 -13.20 6.78
C SER A 23 1.51 -12.80 5.55
N ASP A 24 1.59 -11.53 5.16
CA ASP A 24 1.08 -11.12 3.86
C ASP A 24 1.97 -11.75 2.77
N ALA A 25 1.34 -12.27 1.72
CA ALA A 25 2.06 -12.85 0.60
C ALA A 25 2.24 -11.84 -0.53
N PHE A 26 3.44 -11.79 -1.09
CA PHE A 26 3.67 -11.14 -2.38
C PHE A 26 2.97 -11.95 -3.49
N VAL A 27 2.41 -11.25 -4.47
CA VAL A 27 1.65 -11.85 -5.58
C VAL A 27 2.36 -11.63 -6.91
N ARG A 28 2.01 -12.41 -7.93
CA ARG A 28 2.56 -12.27 -9.28
C ARG A 28 1.57 -11.51 -10.16
N THR A 29 2.03 -10.46 -10.85
CA THR A 29 1.21 -9.69 -11.81
C THR A 29 1.12 -10.38 -13.19
N ASP A 30 0.42 -9.79 -14.16
CA ASP A 30 0.26 -10.31 -15.54
C ASP A 30 1.60 -10.66 -16.24
N GLY A 31 2.67 -9.89 -15.97
CA GLY A 31 4.02 -10.19 -16.48
C GLY A 31 4.83 -11.13 -15.59
N ASN A 32 4.17 -11.84 -14.68
CA ASN A 32 4.78 -12.68 -13.66
C ASN A 32 5.80 -11.94 -12.77
N ALA A 33 5.62 -10.63 -12.59
CA ALA A 33 6.46 -9.82 -11.73
C ALA A 33 5.96 -9.86 -10.28
N ILE A 34 6.87 -9.87 -9.30
CA ILE A 34 6.47 -9.89 -7.88
C ILE A 34 5.91 -8.52 -7.49
N CYS A 35 4.65 -8.43 -7.08
CA CYS A 35 4.04 -7.17 -6.68
C CYS A 35 4.48 -6.77 -5.27
N PRO A 36 5.17 -5.62 -5.08
CA PRO A 36 5.63 -5.21 -3.76
C PRO A 36 4.55 -4.53 -2.91
N ILE A 37 3.39 -4.20 -3.49
CA ILE A 37 2.29 -3.51 -2.82
C ILE A 37 1.13 -4.48 -2.64
N ILE A 38 0.47 -4.44 -1.48
CA ILE A 38 -0.79 -5.12 -1.23
C ILE A 38 -1.83 -4.13 -0.72
N LYS A 39 -3.11 -4.35 -1.06
CA LYS A 39 -4.18 -3.52 -0.51
C LYS A 39 -4.33 -3.74 1.00
N ALA A 40 -4.65 -2.69 1.75
CA ALA A 40 -4.82 -2.76 3.20
C ALA A 40 -5.89 -3.77 3.60
N GLU A 41 -7.01 -3.82 2.88
CA GLU A 41 -8.09 -4.78 3.12
C GLU A 41 -7.69 -6.25 2.85
N ASN A 42 -6.70 -6.47 1.99
CA ASN A 42 -6.17 -7.80 1.67
C ASN A 42 -5.10 -8.26 2.67
N SER A 43 -4.68 -7.39 3.59
CA SER A 43 -3.61 -7.67 4.54
C SER A 43 -4.11 -8.35 5.82
N ILE A 44 -3.46 -9.44 6.21
CA ILE A 44 -3.71 -10.08 7.49
C ILE A 44 -3.26 -9.19 8.67
N ARG A 45 -2.23 -8.38 8.43
CA ARG A 45 -1.70 -7.46 9.44
C ARG A 45 -2.74 -6.41 9.82
N VAL A 46 -3.35 -5.82 8.80
CA VAL A 46 -4.42 -4.82 8.95
C VAL A 46 -5.66 -5.47 9.56
N LEU A 47 -6.03 -6.69 9.14
CA LEU A 47 -7.15 -7.44 9.73
C LEU A 47 -6.95 -7.68 11.24
N HIS A 48 -5.80 -8.19 11.66
CA HIS A 48 -5.50 -8.41 13.08
C HIS A 48 -5.60 -7.09 13.87
N LYS A 49 -5.13 -5.99 13.28
CA LYS A 49 -5.10 -4.68 13.92
C LYS A 49 -6.47 -4.02 14.03
N LEU A 50 -7.24 -4.00 12.95
CA LEU A 50 -8.52 -3.28 12.88
C LEU A 50 -9.69 -4.16 13.33
N GLN A 51 -9.64 -5.47 13.08
CA GLN A 51 -10.75 -6.40 13.33
C GLN A 51 -10.27 -7.64 14.13
N LYS A 52 -9.61 -7.41 15.27
CA LYS A 52 -9.04 -8.46 16.14
C LYS A 52 -10.02 -9.58 16.52
N GLN A 53 -11.30 -9.26 16.75
CA GLN A 53 -12.32 -10.26 17.09
C GLN A 53 -12.57 -11.22 15.93
N LEU A 54 -12.81 -10.70 14.72
CA LEU A 54 -12.95 -11.49 13.49
C LEU A 54 -11.72 -12.35 13.24
N PHE A 55 -10.51 -11.80 13.46
CA PHE A 55 -9.27 -12.55 13.36
C PHE A 55 -9.25 -13.77 14.31
N HIS A 56 -9.61 -13.59 15.59
CA HIS A 56 -9.70 -14.69 16.56
C HIS A 56 -10.77 -15.73 16.18
N GLU A 57 -11.89 -15.30 15.63
CA GLU A 57 -12.95 -16.20 15.16
C GLU A 57 -12.47 -17.08 14.00
N ILE A 58 -11.76 -16.49 13.03
CA ILE A 58 -11.17 -17.22 11.91
C ILE A 58 -10.18 -18.29 12.41
N LEU A 59 -9.28 -17.91 13.33
CA LEU A 59 -8.33 -18.85 13.92
C LEU A 59 -9.00 -19.99 14.67
N ARG A 60 -10.06 -19.68 15.44
CA ARG A 60 -10.78 -20.67 16.24
C ARG A 60 -11.50 -21.65 15.32
N GLU A 61 -12.16 -21.15 14.28
CA GLU A 61 -12.89 -21.98 13.32
C GLU A 61 -11.97 -22.90 12.52
N ALA A 62 -10.92 -22.35 11.89
CA ALA A 62 -9.93 -23.17 11.17
C ALA A 62 -9.25 -24.19 12.10
N GLY A 63 -9.10 -23.84 13.38
CA GLY A 63 -8.48 -24.68 14.39
C GLY A 63 -9.37 -25.75 15.04
N CYS A 64 -10.69 -25.67 14.88
CA CYS A 64 -11.61 -26.64 15.48
C CYS A 64 -11.35 -28.07 15.00
N GLY A 65 -11.07 -28.26 13.70
CA GLY A 65 -10.86 -29.59 13.09
C GLY A 65 -9.58 -30.31 13.53
N ILE A 66 -8.58 -29.55 14.01
CA ILE A 66 -7.29 -30.06 14.48
C ILE A 66 -7.14 -30.02 16.01
N GLY A 67 -8.16 -29.51 16.72
CA GLY A 67 -8.17 -29.41 18.17
C GLY A 67 -7.12 -28.44 18.70
N LEU A 68 -7.00 -27.26 18.07
CA LEU A 68 -6.22 -26.13 18.56
C LEU A 68 -6.75 -25.69 19.94
N LYS A 69 -5.87 -25.65 20.93
CA LYS A 69 -6.13 -25.21 22.31
C LYS A 69 -5.15 -24.09 22.67
N ARG A 70 -5.60 -23.14 23.49
CA ARG A 70 -4.81 -22.00 24.02
C ARG A 70 -4.02 -21.24 22.94
N ILE A 71 -4.65 -20.21 22.35
CA ILE A 71 -4.04 -19.39 21.30
C ILE A 71 -3.38 -18.16 21.94
N THR A 72 -2.07 -18.01 21.76
CA THR A 72 -1.33 -16.79 22.12
C THR A 72 -0.77 -16.17 20.84
N ILE A 73 -1.10 -14.90 20.59
CA ILE A 73 -0.63 -14.16 19.41
C ILE A 73 0.52 -13.25 19.81
N HIS A 74 1.60 -13.27 19.03
CA HIS A 74 2.75 -12.40 19.16
C HIS A 74 2.92 -11.56 17.88
N TRP A 75 3.18 -10.27 18.07
CA TRP A 75 3.33 -9.27 17.00
C TRP A 75 4.73 -8.60 17.01
N LYS A 76 5.71 -9.17 17.72
CA LYS A 76 7.07 -8.64 17.82
C LYS A 76 8.10 -9.76 17.67
N SER A 77 9.17 -9.50 16.93
CA SER A 77 10.38 -10.32 16.98
C SER A 77 11.01 -10.22 18.37
N LEU A 78 11.47 -11.35 18.92
CA LEU A 78 12.16 -11.42 20.22
C LEU A 78 13.65 -11.05 20.12
N THR A 79 14.21 -10.85 18.92
CA THR A 79 15.66 -10.94 18.67
C THR A 79 16.32 -9.68 18.09
N GLY A 80 15.69 -8.50 18.09
CA GLY A 80 16.40 -7.29 17.63
C GLY A 80 15.81 -5.94 18.02
N HIS A 81 16.69 -4.94 18.16
CA HIS A 81 16.35 -3.51 18.31
C HIS A 81 15.66 -2.89 17.08
N ARG A 82 15.36 -3.68 16.03
CA ARG A 82 14.59 -3.24 14.87
C ARG A 82 13.11 -3.51 15.10
N MET A 83 12.28 -2.46 15.04
CA MET A 83 10.82 -2.58 14.98
C MET A 83 10.41 -3.16 13.61
N ILE A 84 10.64 -4.45 13.37
CA ILE A 84 10.09 -5.10 12.18
C ILE A 84 8.64 -5.46 12.51
N ASN A 85 7.73 -4.57 12.13
CA ASN A 85 6.30 -4.82 12.16
C ASN A 85 5.96 -5.77 11.01
N GLY A 86 5.35 -6.92 11.30
CA GLY A 86 4.42 -7.48 10.32
C GLY A 86 4.12 -8.97 10.33
N ASN A 87 5.01 -9.86 10.77
CA ASN A 87 4.58 -11.26 10.89
C ASN A 87 3.72 -11.43 12.14
N ILE A 88 2.65 -12.22 12.01
CA ILE A 88 1.82 -12.65 13.14
C ILE A 88 2.28 -14.04 13.54
N PHE A 89 2.76 -14.19 14.76
CA PHE A 89 3.13 -15.49 15.29
C PHE A 89 2.07 -15.99 16.25
N ILE A 90 1.60 -17.21 16.06
CA ILE A 90 0.58 -17.85 16.89
C ILE A 90 1.22 -19.03 17.59
N LYS A 91 1.34 -18.95 18.91
CA LYS A 91 1.67 -20.10 19.76
C LYS A 91 0.41 -20.79 20.19
N CYS A 92 0.37 -22.11 20.02
CA CYS A 92 -0.79 -22.90 20.37
C CYS A 92 -0.43 -24.33 20.77
N GLU A 93 -1.23 -24.90 21.66
CA GLU A 93 -1.18 -26.32 22.02
C GLU A 93 -2.14 -27.10 21.11
N VAL A 94 -1.70 -28.19 20.48
CA VAL A 94 -2.59 -29.06 19.69
C VAL A 94 -2.80 -30.41 20.35
N SER A 95 -4.04 -30.90 20.28
CA SER A 95 -4.43 -32.20 20.86
C SER A 95 -4.03 -33.42 20.02
N ARG A 96 -3.49 -33.20 18.81
CA ARG A 96 -3.06 -34.24 17.86
C ARG A 96 -1.68 -33.90 17.34
N LYS A 97 -0.86 -34.92 17.09
CA LYS A 97 0.47 -34.76 16.49
C LYS A 97 0.35 -34.17 15.09
N PHE A 98 1.21 -33.20 14.77
CA PHE A 98 1.15 -32.46 13.52
C PHE A 98 2.12 -33.06 12.46
N THR A 99 1.61 -33.95 11.60
CA THR A 99 2.32 -34.46 10.41
C THR A 99 2.34 -33.42 9.28
N ASP A 100 3.22 -33.58 8.30
CA ASP A 100 3.31 -32.64 7.16
C ASP A 100 2.01 -32.56 6.34
N GLU A 101 1.29 -33.67 6.21
CA GLU A 101 -0.06 -33.68 5.62
C GLU A 101 -1.06 -32.85 6.42
N THR A 102 -1.06 -32.98 7.75
CA THR A 102 -1.94 -32.18 8.61
C THR A 102 -1.56 -30.69 8.62
N LYS A 103 -0.27 -30.37 8.49
CA LYS A 103 0.22 -28.99 8.31
C LYS A 103 -0.36 -28.36 7.05
N LYS A 104 -0.20 -29.05 5.92
CA LYS A 104 -0.71 -28.60 4.63
C LYS A 104 -2.22 -28.39 4.67
N LYS A 105 -2.96 -29.39 5.18
CA LYS A 105 -4.42 -29.31 5.31
C LYS A 105 -4.88 -28.16 6.21
N PHE A 106 -4.19 -27.91 7.31
CA PHE A 106 -4.51 -26.79 8.19
C PHE A 106 -4.20 -25.43 7.53
N SER A 107 -3.09 -25.31 6.82
CA SER A 107 -2.73 -24.10 6.06
C SER A 107 -3.78 -23.78 4.98
N GLU A 108 -4.23 -24.78 4.23
CA GLU A 108 -5.30 -24.68 3.24
C GLU A 108 -6.64 -24.27 3.88
N GLU A 109 -7.03 -24.93 4.97
CA GLU A 109 -8.26 -24.60 5.70
C GLU A 109 -8.22 -23.18 6.26
N LEU A 110 -7.11 -22.78 6.90
CA LEU A 110 -6.97 -21.44 7.45
C LEU A 110 -7.06 -20.37 6.36
N THR A 111 -6.40 -20.58 5.22
CA THR A 111 -6.47 -19.70 4.06
C THR A 111 -7.90 -19.62 3.51
N ALA A 112 -8.61 -20.74 3.41
CA ALA A 112 -10.00 -20.79 2.95
C ALA A 112 -10.95 -20.03 3.89
N VAL A 113 -10.80 -20.19 5.22
CA VAL A 113 -11.61 -19.48 6.20
C VAL A 113 -11.34 -17.97 6.15
N PHE A 114 -10.07 -17.54 6.00
CA PHE A 114 -9.74 -16.12 5.78
C PHE A 114 -10.47 -15.58 4.54
N ARG A 115 -10.33 -16.23 3.38
CA ARG A 115 -10.98 -15.79 2.13
C ARG A 115 -12.50 -15.71 2.21
N ARG A 116 -13.13 -16.58 3.01
CA ARG A 116 -14.58 -16.63 3.17
C ARG A 116 -15.11 -15.58 4.16
N LYS A 117 -14.37 -15.29 5.24
CA LYS A 117 -14.83 -14.42 6.34
C LYS A 117 -14.24 -13.01 6.31
N SER A 118 -13.17 -12.78 5.56
CA SER A 118 -12.54 -11.47 5.40
C SER A 118 -12.16 -11.24 3.94
N LYS A 119 -11.62 -10.05 3.65
CA LYS A 119 -11.10 -9.71 2.33
C LYS A 119 -9.65 -10.20 2.11
N VAL A 120 -9.01 -10.83 3.10
CA VAL A 120 -7.62 -11.31 2.99
C VAL A 120 -7.52 -12.39 1.90
N LYS A 121 -6.82 -12.07 0.80
CA LYS A 121 -6.72 -12.96 -0.38
C LYS A 121 -5.48 -13.85 -0.37
N HIS A 122 -4.33 -13.28 -0.03
CA HIS A 122 -3.02 -13.91 -0.17
C HIS A 122 -2.27 -13.88 1.17
N ILE A 123 -2.34 -15.01 1.87
CA ILE A 123 -1.71 -15.23 3.19
C ILE A 123 -0.72 -16.38 3.07
N LEU A 124 0.46 -16.20 3.66
CA LEU A 124 1.40 -17.29 3.89
C LEU A 124 1.21 -17.82 5.31
N VAL A 125 1.05 -19.15 5.43
CA VAL A 125 0.85 -19.85 6.70
C VAL A 125 1.94 -20.92 6.84
N ASP A 126 2.90 -20.67 7.75
CA ASP A 126 4.02 -21.58 8.00
C ASP A 126 4.03 -22.08 9.44
N ILE A 127 4.53 -23.29 9.66
CA ILE A 127 4.87 -23.78 11.01
C ILE A 127 6.37 -23.72 11.18
N VAL A 128 6.80 -22.90 12.12
CA VAL A 128 8.19 -22.51 12.34
C VAL A 128 8.68 -22.95 13.72
N ARG A 129 9.99 -22.98 13.92
CA ARG A 129 10.61 -23.31 15.21
C ARG A 129 11.00 -22.06 16.01
N ASP A 130 11.14 -20.93 15.34
CA ASP A 130 11.56 -19.63 15.86
C ASP A 130 10.62 -18.53 15.37
N MET A 131 10.90 -17.29 15.78
CA MET A 131 10.14 -16.11 15.36
C MET A 131 10.86 -15.34 14.25
N ASP A 132 11.52 -16.06 13.34
CA ASP A 132 12.20 -15.42 12.22
C ASP A 132 11.18 -14.79 11.27
N VAL A 133 11.47 -13.53 10.95
CA VAL A 133 10.59 -12.65 10.18
C VAL A 133 10.88 -12.81 8.70
N ILE A 134 9.83 -12.85 7.88
CA ILE A 134 9.97 -12.74 6.42
C ILE A 134 9.64 -11.31 5.97
N PRO A 135 10.26 -10.83 4.88
CA PRO A 135 9.89 -9.55 4.26
C PRO A 135 8.37 -9.46 4.03
N GLN A 136 7.82 -8.27 4.18
CA GLN A 136 6.39 -8.00 3.99
C GLN A 136 6.20 -7.03 2.82
N PRO A 137 5.11 -7.18 2.03
CA PRO A 137 4.73 -6.17 1.06
C PRO A 137 4.37 -4.83 1.73
N ILE A 138 4.49 -3.75 0.97
CA ILE A 138 4.13 -2.40 1.35
C ILE A 138 2.61 -2.28 1.35
N ILE A 139 2.08 -1.61 2.39
CA ILE A 139 0.70 -1.15 2.46
C ILE A 139 0.82 0.36 2.53
N SER A 140 0.26 1.06 1.54
CA SER A 140 0.25 2.53 1.55
C SER A 140 -0.59 3.03 2.73
N GLU A 141 -0.09 4.03 3.45
CA GLU A 141 -0.76 4.74 4.53
C GLU A 141 -2.14 5.21 4.08
N ILE A 142 -2.28 5.72 2.86
CA ILE A 142 -3.59 6.20 2.43
C ILE A 142 -4.61 5.06 2.21
N ASP A 143 -4.18 3.92 1.67
CA ASP A 143 -5.08 2.78 1.54
C ASP A 143 -5.52 2.26 2.92
N PHE A 144 -4.58 2.21 3.87
CA PHE A 144 -4.89 1.88 5.24
C PHE A 144 -5.93 2.83 5.85
N ASP A 145 -5.73 4.14 5.70
CA ASP A 145 -6.65 5.14 6.23
C ASP A 145 -8.02 5.08 5.54
N LEU A 146 -8.08 4.94 4.22
CA LEU A 146 -9.33 4.73 3.48
C LEU A 146 -10.09 3.50 3.97
N TYR A 147 -9.42 2.35 4.07
CA TYR A 147 -10.04 1.12 4.54
C TYR A 147 -10.51 1.24 6.00
N LYS A 148 -9.71 1.90 6.85
CA LYS A 148 -10.07 2.19 8.24
C LYS A 148 -11.30 3.11 8.33
N LEU A 149 -11.39 4.14 7.49
CA LEU A 149 -12.57 5.01 7.42
C LEU A 149 -13.81 4.25 6.93
N GLU A 150 -13.66 3.36 5.96
CA GLU A 150 -14.75 2.48 5.49
C GLU A 150 -15.25 1.54 6.58
N LEU A 151 -14.34 0.92 7.35
CA LEU A 151 -14.71 0.11 8.51
C LEU A 151 -15.42 0.94 9.58
N CYS A 152 -14.93 2.15 9.86
CA CYS A 152 -15.60 3.06 10.79
C CYS A 152 -17.03 3.38 10.33
N TYR A 153 -17.21 3.66 9.04
CA TYR A 153 -18.53 3.89 8.47
C TYR A 153 -19.44 2.65 8.60
N LYS A 154 -18.90 1.45 8.33
CA LYS A 154 -19.65 0.20 8.44
C LYS A 154 -20.15 -0.07 9.87
N GLU A 155 -19.29 0.15 10.88
CA GLU A 155 -19.69 -0.01 12.29
C GLU A 155 -20.81 0.94 12.71
N LEU A 156 -20.90 2.12 12.08
CA LEU A 156 -21.99 3.06 12.31
C LEU A 156 -23.29 2.60 11.64
N THR A 157 -23.24 1.92 10.50
CA THR A 157 -24.44 1.47 9.78
C THR A 157 -25.01 0.16 10.32
N ASP A 158 -24.15 -0.77 10.74
CA ASP A 158 -24.55 -2.10 11.23
C ASP A 158 -25.28 -2.04 12.60
N SER A 159 -25.31 -0.88 13.25
CA SER A 159 -25.83 -0.68 14.61
C SER A 159 -27.28 -0.16 14.70
N THR A 160 -28.07 -0.20 13.61
CA THR A 160 -29.27 0.64 13.50
C THR A 160 -30.50 -0.02 12.84
N GLU A 161 -31.57 -0.25 13.60
CA GLU A 161 -32.93 -0.58 13.05
C GLU A 161 -33.93 0.59 13.19
N GLU A 162 -33.68 1.59 14.03
CA GLU A 162 -34.56 2.78 14.15
C GLU A 162 -33.73 4.03 14.47
N GLU A 163 -33.67 5.04 13.58
CA GLU A 163 -32.85 6.22 13.83
C GLU A 163 -33.47 7.59 13.55
N LYS A 164 -33.22 8.48 14.52
CA LYS A 164 -33.49 9.92 14.55
C LYS A 164 -32.70 10.67 13.45
N ASP A 165 -33.27 11.75 12.92
CA ASP A 165 -32.72 12.54 11.80
C ASP A 165 -31.25 12.97 11.94
N VAL A 166 -30.79 13.28 13.16
CA VAL A 166 -29.41 13.77 13.42
C VAL A 166 -28.34 12.71 13.15
N PHE A 167 -28.60 11.44 13.45
CA PHE A 167 -27.64 10.37 13.15
C PHE A 167 -27.55 10.18 11.64
N LYS A 168 -28.69 10.09 10.98
CA LYS A 168 -28.79 9.97 9.51
C LYS A 168 -28.06 11.11 8.80
N ILE A 169 -28.19 12.35 9.28
CA ILE A 169 -27.45 13.51 8.75
C ILE A 169 -25.94 13.36 8.96
N THR A 170 -25.50 12.91 10.14
CA THR A 170 -24.07 12.82 10.44
C THR A 170 -23.40 11.64 9.73
N THR A 171 -24.04 10.48 9.69
CA THR A 171 -23.59 9.30 8.93
C THR A 171 -23.56 9.59 7.44
N LYS A 172 -24.55 10.34 6.92
CA LYS A 172 -24.51 10.88 5.56
C LYS A 172 -23.33 11.84 5.35
N SER A 173 -23.05 12.73 6.31
CA SER A 173 -21.88 13.63 6.23
C SER A 173 -20.56 12.85 6.24
N ILE A 174 -20.42 11.79 7.03
CA ILE A 174 -19.22 10.93 7.05
C ILE A 174 -19.08 10.22 5.71
N LYS A 175 -20.17 9.62 5.19
CA LYS A 175 -20.19 8.98 3.88
C LYS A 175 -19.76 9.95 2.78
N ASN A 176 -20.36 11.14 2.75
CA ASN A 176 -20.00 12.18 1.79
C ASN A 176 -18.54 12.59 1.91
N THR A 177 -18.00 12.68 3.13
CA THR A 177 -16.57 13.02 3.34
C THR A 177 -15.65 11.90 2.82
N ILE A 178 -16.04 10.63 2.97
CA ILE A 178 -15.31 9.48 2.38
C ILE A 178 -15.42 9.49 0.85
N GLU A 179 -16.58 9.82 0.30
CA GLU A 179 -16.78 9.94 -1.16
C GLU A 179 -15.97 11.12 -1.73
N GLU A 180 -15.99 12.29 -1.07
CA GLU A 180 -15.15 13.47 -1.39
C GLU A 180 -13.66 13.08 -1.44
N LEU A 181 -13.19 12.32 -0.44
CA LEU A 181 -11.80 11.87 -0.37
C LEU A 181 -11.40 10.99 -1.57
N LYS A 182 -12.30 10.11 -2.02
CA LYS A 182 -12.05 9.22 -3.17
C LYS A 182 -12.00 9.97 -4.50
N GLU A 183 -12.65 11.12 -4.57
CA GLU A 183 -12.72 11.97 -5.77
C GLU A 183 -11.63 13.05 -5.79
N GLN A 184 -10.94 13.28 -4.67
CA GLN A 184 -9.80 14.19 -4.61
C GLN A 184 -8.51 13.48 -4.96
N TYR A 185 -8.11 13.66 -6.21
CA TYR A 185 -6.84 13.16 -6.69
C TYR A 185 -5.69 14.04 -6.21
N THR A 186 -4.68 13.43 -5.61
CA THR A 186 -3.34 14.02 -5.55
C THR A 186 -2.71 13.89 -6.93
N LYS A 187 -2.55 15.02 -7.61
CA LYS A 187 -2.09 15.08 -9.01
C LYS A 187 -0.58 15.18 -9.10
N ILE A 188 0.03 14.30 -9.89
CA ILE A 188 1.48 14.19 -10.04
C ILE A 188 1.85 14.36 -11.51
N ALA A 189 2.52 15.46 -11.87
CA ALA A 189 3.02 15.66 -13.22
C ALA A 189 4.35 14.91 -13.43
N VAL A 190 4.47 14.18 -14.53
CA VAL A 190 5.74 13.52 -14.92
C VAL A 190 6.35 14.23 -16.12
N LEU A 191 7.44 14.94 -15.88
CA LEU A 191 8.23 15.66 -16.86
C LEU A 191 9.55 14.93 -17.12
N SER A 192 10.10 15.06 -18.33
CA SER A 192 11.42 14.53 -18.67
C SER A 192 12.12 15.42 -19.65
N GLN A 193 13.43 15.44 -19.54
CA GLN A 193 14.32 16.03 -20.54
C GLN A 193 14.29 15.20 -21.84
N ASN A 194 14.07 15.84 -22.99
CA ASN A 194 13.98 15.22 -24.33
C ASN A 194 12.93 14.10 -24.53
N GLY A 195 11.88 14.02 -23.70
CA GLY A 195 10.88 12.95 -23.83
C GLY A 195 11.42 11.53 -23.61
N LYS A 196 12.62 11.39 -23.01
CA LYS A 196 13.28 10.10 -22.79
C LYS A 196 12.89 9.54 -21.43
N GLY A 197 12.48 8.27 -21.41
CA GLY A 197 12.43 7.47 -20.17
C GLY A 197 11.12 7.52 -19.36
N LYS A 198 10.25 8.54 -19.52
CA LYS A 198 8.97 8.62 -18.77
C LYS A 198 8.09 7.41 -18.98
N SER A 199 7.68 7.17 -20.22
CA SER A 199 6.71 6.13 -20.55
C SER A 199 7.30 4.74 -20.27
N PHE A 200 8.63 4.58 -20.40
CA PHE A 200 9.32 3.37 -19.97
C PHE A 200 9.21 3.16 -18.44
N PHE A 201 9.55 4.18 -17.65
CA PHE A 201 9.48 4.12 -16.20
C PHE A 201 8.05 3.85 -15.70
N LEU A 202 7.07 4.60 -16.24
CA LEU A 202 5.66 4.42 -15.91
C LEU A 202 5.15 3.02 -16.31
N ASN A 203 5.54 2.51 -17.49
CA ASN A 203 5.18 1.15 -17.89
C ASN A 203 5.72 0.09 -16.91
N LEU A 204 6.95 0.24 -16.43
CA LEU A 204 7.50 -0.67 -15.43
C LEU A 204 6.81 -0.55 -14.09
N LEU A 205 6.55 0.67 -13.63
CA LEU A 205 5.85 0.92 -12.37
C LEU A 205 4.44 0.32 -12.39
N LEU A 206 3.71 0.51 -13.49
CA LEU A 206 2.39 -0.10 -13.72
C LEU A 206 2.47 -1.64 -13.76
N LEU A 207 3.47 -2.20 -14.43
CA LEU A 207 3.67 -3.65 -14.51
C LEU A 207 3.90 -4.30 -13.13
N ILE A 208 4.78 -3.72 -12.30
CA ILE A 208 5.12 -4.30 -10.99
C ILE A 208 4.04 -4.04 -9.93
N THR A 209 3.12 -3.10 -10.16
CA THR A 209 2.04 -2.77 -9.22
C THR A 209 0.64 -3.13 -9.73
N SER A 210 0.54 -3.77 -10.90
CA SER A 210 -0.72 -4.27 -11.46
C SER A 210 -1.42 -5.24 -10.48
N ASP A 211 -2.74 -5.29 -10.56
CA ASP A 211 -3.49 -6.42 -10.00
C ASP A 211 -3.07 -7.73 -10.68
N ASN A 212 -3.21 -8.83 -9.96
CA ASN A 212 -3.07 -10.17 -10.54
C ASN A 212 -4.40 -10.65 -11.12
N GLU A 213 -4.40 -11.73 -11.91
CA GLU A 213 -5.61 -12.25 -12.55
C GLU A 213 -6.71 -12.66 -11.55
N GLU A 214 -6.36 -13.25 -10.40
CA GLU A 214 -7.34 -13.61 -9.37
C GLU A 214 -7.98 -12.37 -8.74
N GLU A 215 -7.17 -11.36 -8.41
CA GLU A 215 -7.62 -10.07 -7.87
C GLU A 215 -8.51 -9.33 -8.87
N TYR A 216 -8.10 -9.29 -10.15
CA TYR A 216 -8.84 -8.63 -11.21
C TYR A 216 -10.22 -9.25 -11.44
N ALA A 217 -10.28 -10.59 -11.57
CA ALA A 217 -11.54 -11.29 -11.76
C ALA A 217 -12.51 -11.11 -10.57
N GLU A 218 -11.97 -11.15 -9.35
CA GLU A 218 -12.78 -10.97 -8.14
C GLU A 218 -13.30 -9.53 -7.99
N ASN A 219 -12.45 -8.52 -8.22
CA ASN A 219 -12.84 -7.10 -8.16
C ASN A 219 -13.97 -6.79 -9.15
N ASN A 220 -13.99 -7.47 -10.30
CA ASN A 220 -14.96 -7.23 -11.38
C ASN A 220 -16.11 -8.23 -11.42
N LYS A 221 -16.24 -9.13 -10.45
CA LYS A 221 -17.32 -10.14 -10.40
C LYS A 221 -18.73 -9.56 -10.42
N SER A 222 -18.88 -8.35 -9.87
CA SER A 222 -20.16 -7.63 -9.79
C SER A 222 -20.34 -6.58 -10.89
N LEU A 223 -19.34 -6.38 -11.76
CA LEU A 223 -19.34 -5.36 -12.81
C LEU A 223 -20.59 -5.47 -13.68
N LYS A 224 -21.22 -4.33 -13.95
CA LYS A 224 -22.36 -4.19 -14.85
C LYS A 224 -21.98 -3.28 -16.00
N LEU A 225 -21.94 -3.81 -17.21
CA LEU A 225 -21.72 -2.97 -18.39
C LEU A 225 -23.02 -2.25 -18.77
N PRO A 226 -22.95 -1.10 -19.46
CA PRO A 226 -24.14 -0.34 -19.88
C PRO A 226 -25.18 -1.19 -20.63
N GLN A 227 -24.73 -2.15 -21.45
CA GLN A 227 -25.57 -3.10 -22.16
C GLN A 227 -26.41 -3.99 -21.21
N ASP A 228 -25.89 -4.31 -20.02
CA ASP A 228 -26.50 -5.25 -19.07
C ASP A 228 -27.63 -4.62 -18.24
N ILE A 229 -27.75 -3.30 -18.24
CA ILE A 229 -28.75 -2.58 -17.45
C ILE A 229 -30.15 -2.86 -18.02
N SER A 230 -31.08 -3.36 -17.22
CA SER A 230 -32.46 -3.61 -17.68
C SER A 230 -33.24 -2.29 -17.85
N GLY A 231 -34.06 -2.19 -18.91
CA GLY A 231 -34.93 -1.04 -19.15
C GLY A 231 -34.22 0.14 -19.84
N ARG A 232 -34.82 1.34 -19.72
CA ARG A 232 -34.33 2.61 -20.26
C ARG A 232 -34.37 3.71 -19.19
N PRO A 233 -33.59 3.58 -18.11
CA PRO A 233 -33.58 4.60 -17.08
C PRO A 233 -33.01 5.91 -17.63
N THR A 234 -33.52 7.03 -17.13
CA THR A 234 -32.85 8.33 -17.26
C THR A 234 -31.56 8.35 -16.42
N PHE A 235 -30.68 9.31 -16.67
CA PHE A 235 -29.46 9.51 -15.89
C PHE A 235 -29.73 9.66 -14.38
N LYS A 236 -30.82 10.37 -14.03
CA LYS A 236 -31.24 10.57 -12.64
C LYS A 236 -31.73 9.28 -11.98
N GLU A 237 -32.61 8.54 -12.65
CA GLU A 237 -33.11 7.25 -12.14
C GLU A 237 -31.97 6.24 -11.96
N LEU A 238 -31.00 6.24 -12.88
CA LEU A 238 -29.84 5.35 -12.78
C LEU A 238 -29.02 5.64 -11.52
N MET A 239 -28.80 6.90 -11.15
CA MET A 239 -28.12 7.26 -9.88
C MET A 239 -28.92 6.87 -8.64
N GLU A 240 -30.26 6.84 -8.72
CA GLU A 240 -31.15 6.39 -7.64
C GLU A 240 -31.11 4.85 -7.47
N MET A 241 -30.80 4.10 -8.54
CA MET A 241 -30.55 2.66 -8.52
C MET A 241 -29.17 2.33 -7.93
N LYS A 242 -29.01 2.56 -6.61
CA LYS A 242 -27.71 2.52 -5.90
C LYS A 242 -26.83 1.30 -6.20
N GLU A 243 -27.38 0.09 -6.16
CA GLU A 243 -26.59 -1.13 -6.43
C GLU A 243 -26.11 -1.15 -7.88
N THR A 244 -27.01 -0.92 -8.84
CA THR A 244 -26.65 -0.89 -10.27
C THR A 244 -25.61 0.19 -10.54
N PHE A 245 -25.82 1.40 -10.05
CA PHE A 245 -24.90 2.53 -10.25
C PHE A 245 -23.52 2.25 -9.66
N LEU A 246 -23.44 1.67 -8.45
CA LEU A 246 -22.17 1.34 -7.81
C LEU A 246 -21.37 0.30 -8.61
N HIS A 247 -22.05 -0.59 -9.33
CA HIS A 247 -21.42 -1.64 -10.13
C HIS A 247 -21.11 -1.25 -11.58
N LEU A 248 -21.41 -0.01 -11.99
CA LEU A 248 -20.97 0.50 -13.30
C LEU A 248 -19.47 0.82 -13.30
N PRO A 249 -18.80 0.77 -14.46
CA PRO A 249 -17.42 1.23 -14.62
C PRO A 249 -17.25 2.68 -14.15
N GLU A 250 -16.12 2.99 -13.52
CA GLU A 250 -15.74 4.33 -13.03
C GLU A 250 -16.03 5.43 -14.06
N VAL A 251 -15.57 5.24 -15.30
CA VAL A 251 -15.70 6.23 -16.38
C VAL A 251 -17.16 6.51 -16.74
N VAL A 252 -18.01 5.48 -16.69
CA VAL A 252 -19.45 5.60 -16.96
C VAL A 252 -20.14 6.30 -15.80
N ARG A 253 -19.76 6.00 -14.55
CA ARG A 253 -20.30 6.70 -13.37
C ARG A 253 -19.97 8.18 -13.39
N GLU A 254 -18.73 8.54 -13.75
CA GLU A 254 -18.32 9.93 -13.91
C GLU A 254 -19.13 10.64 -15.01
N PHE A 255 -19.29 10.00 -16.17
CA PHE A 255 -20.10 10.54 -17.26
C PHE A 255 -21.56 10.77 -16.82
N VAL A 256 -22.17 9.80 -16.15
CA VAL A 256 -23.55 9.88 -15.67
C VAL A 256 -23.74 11.04 -14.68
N ARG A 257 -22.79 11.26 -13.76
CA ARG A 257 -22.85 12.37 -12.79
C ARG A 257 -22.81 13.73 -13.48
N LYS A 258 -21.91 13.90 -14.45
CA LYS A 258 -21.82 15.15 -15.24
C LYS A 258 -23.10 15.42 -16.02
N GLN A 259 -23.76 14.36 -16.48
CA GLN A 259 -24.97 14.40 -17.29
C GLN A 259 -26.28 14.25 -16.50
N SER A 260 -26.25 14.47 -15.18
CA SER A 260 -27.38 14.25 -14.26
C SER A 260 -28.68 14.99 -14.61
N ASN A 261 -28.60 16.08 -15.37
CA ASN A 261 -29.74 16.90 -15.79
C ASN A 261 -30.35 16.49 -17.15
N LEU A 262 -29.71 15.58 -17.89
CA LEU A 262 -30.24 15.09 -19.16
C LEU A 262 -31.50 14.26 -18.94
N LYS A 263 -32.56 14.63 -19.67
CA LYS A 263 -33.84 13.91 -19.68
C LYS A 263 -33.84 12.74 -20.67
N GLU A 264 -32.84 12.66 -21.53
CA GLU A 264 -32.68 11.57 -22.47
C GLU A 264 -32.42 10.26 -21.73
N ASP A 265 -32.81 9.14 -22.35
CA ASP A 265 -32.52 7.83 -21.80
C ASP A 265 -31.03 7.53 -21.86
N PHE A 266 -30.50 6.96 -20.78
CA PHE A 266 -29.08 6.71 -20.60
C PHE A 266 -28.49 5.87 -21.74
N LYS A 267 -29.22 4.87 -22.23
CA LYS A 267 -28.71 3.95 -23.25
C LYS A 267 -28.60 4.60 -24.61
N THR A 268 -29.58 5.41 -25.03
CA THR A 268 -29.53 6.13 -26.31
C THR A 268 -28.39 7.15 -26.30
N ALA A 269 -28.25 7.92 -25.22
CA ALA A 269 -27.19 8.92 -25.09
C ALA A 269 -25.78 8.30 -25.05
N LEU A 270 -25.62 7.12 -24.43
CA LEU A 270 -24.31 6.47 -24.30
C LEU A 270 -23.89 5.68 -25.55
N LYS A 271 -24.85 5.16 -26.34
CA LYS A 271 -24.60 4.31 -27.50
C LYS A 271 -23.59 4.87 -28.53
N PRO A 272 -23.64 6.16 -28.93
CA PRO A 272 -22.70 6.68 -29.92
C PRO A 272 -21.27 6.84 -29.41
N ILE A 273 -21.07 6.86 -28.09
CA ILE A 273 -19.79 7.17 -27.46
C ILE A 273 -19.14 5.99 -26.73
N PHE A 274 -19.88 4.90 -26.52
CA PHE A 274 -19.41 3.74 -25.76
C PHE A 274 -18.89 2.63 -26.67
N HIS A 275 -17.69 2.15 -26.35
CA HIS A 275 -16.97 1.13 -27.08
C HIS A 275 -16.49 0.03 -26.11
N ASP A 276 -16.71 -1.23 -26.47
CA ASP A 276 -16.09 -2.34 -25.75
C ASP A 276 -14.60 -2.44 -26.10
N LEU A 277 -13.73 -2.65 -25.11
CA LEU A 277 -12.33 -3.01 -25.35
C LEU A 277 -12.24 -4.46 -25.81
N ASN A 278 -12.38 -4.67 -27.12
CA ASN A 278 -12.28 -6.00 -27.75
C ASN A 278 -11.64 -5.88 -29.13
N ILE A 279 -10.39 -5.39 -29.18
CA ILE A 279 -9.70 -5.16 -30.46
C ILE A 279 -8.95 -6.43 -30.89
N GLY A 280 -9.22 -6.86 -32.12
CA GLY A 280 -8.81 -8.16 -32.66
C GLY A 280 -7.37 -8.24 -33.15
N ASN A 281 -6.48 -8.85 -32.35
CA ASN A 281 -5.59 -9.98 -32.71
C ASN A 281 -4.93 -10.53 -31.43
N THR A 282 -5.70 -10.55 -30.34
CA THR A 282 -5.25 -10.69 -28.95
C THR A 282 -4.30 -11.86 -28.72
N ARG A 283 -4.47 -12.98 -29.44
CA ARG A 283 -3.63 -14.17 -29.23
C ARG A 283 -2.16 -13.97 -29.64
N LYS A 284 -1.89 -13.30 -30.76
CA LYS A 284 -0.49 -13.05 -31.22
C LYS A 284 0.18 -12.01 -30.34
N ASP A 285 -0.55 -10.94 -30.01
CA ASP A 285 -0.04 -9.86 -29.16
C ASP A 285 0.19 -10.34 -27.73
N LEU A 286 -0.70 -11.18 -27.20
CA LEU A 286 -0.51 -11.84 -25.91
C LEU A 286 0.73 -12.73 -25.91
N GLN A 287 0.94 -13.53 -26.97
CA GLN A 287 2.16 -14.34 -27.08
C GLN A 287 3.42 -13.48 -27.15
N LYS A 288 3.38 -12.36 -27.89
CA LYS A 288 4.51 -11.41 -28.00
C LYS A 288 4.79 -10.75 -26.65
N SER A 289 3.77 -10.23 -25.99
CA SER A 289 3.84 -9.60 -24.66
C SER A 289 4.38 -10.59 -23.62
N ASN A 290 3.85 -11.81 -23.59
CA ASN A 290 4.31 -12.85 -22.67
C ASN A 290 5.76 -13.26 -22.91
N LYS A 291 6.18 -13.41 -24.18
CA LYS A 291 7.59 -13.69 -24.51
C LYS A 291 8.50 -12.54 -24.07
N SER A 292 8.06 -11.30 -24.27
CA SER A 292 8.81 -10.12 -23.89
C SER A 292 8.97 -10.02 -22.37
N PHE A 293 7.89 -10.14 -21.61
CA PHE A 293 7.97 -10.13 -20.16
C PHE A 293 8.78 -11.32 -19.64
N LYS A 294 8.64 -12.52 -20.21
CA LYS A 294 9.47 -13.69 -19.84
C LYS A 294 10.96 -13.51 -20.04
N SER A 295 11.39 -12.53 -20.84
CA SER A 295 12.82 -12.23 -21.03
C SER A 295 13.42 -11.41 -19.88
N LEU A 296 12.58 -10.82 -19.01
CA LEU A 296 13.01 -10.00 -17.88
C LEU A 296 13.92 -10.74 -16.90
N SER A 297 13.67 -12.04 -16.68
CA SER A 297 14.51 -12.89 -15.81
C SER A 297 15.96 -13.02 -16.26
N ARG A 298 16.26 -12.75 -17.54
CA ARG A 298 17.60 -12.84 -18.11
C ARG A 298 18.40 -11.55 -18.02
N TYR A 299 17.75 -10.42 -17.74
CA TYR A 299 18.43 -9.12 -17.70
C TYR A 299 19.57 -9.11 -16.67
N PHE A 300 19.28 -9.59 -15.46
CA PHE A 300 20.23 -9.58 -14.35
C PHE A 300 21.38 -10.58 -14.52
N THR A 301 21.07 -11.74 -15.10
CA THR A 301 21.99 -12.88 -15.18
C THR A 301 22.88 -12.83 -16.42
N GLN A 302 22.45 -12.16 -17.49
CA GLN A 302 23.16 -12.14 -18.78
C GLN A 302 23.71 -10.76 -19.16
N GLY A 303 23.54 -9.73 -18.31
CA GLY A 303 24.14 -8.39 -18.50
C GLY A 303 23.78 -7.75 -19.84
N SER A 304 22.58 -8.02 -20.36
CA SER A 304 22.17 -7.59 -21.70
C SER A 304 21.11 -6.50 -21.65
N ARG A 305 21.13 -5.61 -22.65
CA ARG A 305 20.19 -4.50 -22.77
C ARG A 305 18.73 -4.96 -22.67
N LEU A 306 17.95 -4.33 -21.80
CA LEU A 306 16.53 -4.61 -21.65
C LEU A 306 15.77 -4.19 -22.91
N SER A 307 15.19 -5.16 -23.62
CA SER A 307 14.31 -4.93 -24.77
C SER A 307 12.92 -5.50 -24.47
N ILE A 308 12.17 -4.78 -23.65
CA ILE A 308 10.79 -5.15 -23.32
C ILE A 308 9.78 -4.36 -24.14
N GLU A 309 8.68 -5.03 -24.47
CA GLU A 309 7.49 -4.37 -25.00
C GLU A 309 6.90 -3.46 -23.91
N PRO A 310 6.36 -2.30 -24.29
CA PRO A 310 5.67 -1.43 -23.36
C PRO A 310 4.50 -2.16 -22.69
N TYR A 311 4.31 -1.94 -21.40
CA TYR A 311 3.19 -2.54 -20.66
C TYR A 311 1.85 -1.96 -21.11
N LEU A 312 1.78 -0.64 -21.29
CA LEU A 312 0.58 0.08 -21.72
C LEU A 312 0.92 1.30 -22.61
N LEU A 313 1.65 2.27 -22.08
CA LEU A 313 1.98 3.54 -22.74
C LEU A 313 2.95 3.34 -23.91
N ALA A 314 2.80 4.12 -24.98
CA ALA A 314 3.73 4.11 -26.10
C ALA A 314 5.16 4.47 -25.65
N GLN A 315 6.17 3.83 -26.25
CA GLN A 315 7.58 4.05 -25.91
C GLN A 315 8.40 4.28 -27.18
N LYS A 316 9.26 5.31 -27.18
CA LYS A 316 10.19 5.59 -28.30
C LYS A 316 11.23 4.46 -28.44
N GLY A 317 11.50 4.05 -29.69
CA GLY A 317 12.72 3.33 -30.05
C GLY A 317 13.98 4.18 -29.86
N LEU A 318 15.17 3.59 -30.00
CA LEU A 318 16.44 4.34 -29.85
C LEU A 318 16.84 5.16 -31.09
N GLU A 319 16.34 4.84 -32.27
CA GLU A 319 16.68 5.53 -33.51
C GLU A 319 15.64 6.62 -33.84
N LYS A 320 16.09 7.82 -34.25
CA LYS A 320 15.27 9.02 -34.59
C LYS A 320 14.50 9.66 -33.42
N SER A 321 15.19 9.90 -32.30
CA SER A 321 14.62 10.22 -30.97
C SER A 321 13.98 11.60 -30.72
N TYR A 322 13.58 12.38 -31.73
CA TYR A 322 13.19 13.80 -31.52
C TYR A 322 11.69 14.11 -31.56
N GLU A 323 10.82 13.13 -31.83
CA GLU A 323 9.36 13.34 -31.90
C GLU A 323 8.67 12.80 -30.65
N SER A 324 7.86 13.59 -29.96
CA SER A 324 7.13 13.16 -28.76
C SER A 324 6.26 11.92 -29.04
N THR A 325 6.25 10.95 -28.12
CA THR A 325 5.37 9.75 -28.19
C THR A 325 3.91 10.06 -27.91
N THR A 326 3.65 11.19 -27.26
CA THR A 326 2.34 11.66 -26.82
C THR A 326 2.24 13.15 -27.13
N LYS A 327 1.16 13.58 -27.78
CA LYS A 327 0.91 14.99 -28.14
C LYS A 327 -0.07 15.68 -27.19
N CYS A 328 -0.71 14.91 -26.32
CA CYS A 328 -1.64 15.37 -25.31
C CYS A 328 -1.20 14.87 -23.92
N ILE A 329 -1.84 15.38 -22.88
CA ILE A 329 -1.65 14.88 -21.51
C ILE A 329 -2.43 13.57 -21.35
N ILE A 330 -1.78 12.56 -20.79
CA ILE A 330 -2.43 11.30 -20.42
C ILE A 330 -2.58 11.23 -18.90
N HIS A 331 -3.81 11.13 -18.44
CA HIS A 331 -4.16 10.98 -17.04
C HIS A 331 -4.23 9.50 -16.67
N LEU A 332 -3.50 9.07 -15.65
CA LEU A 332 -3.53 7.71 -15.14
C LEU A 332 -4.22 7.70 -13.78
N ARG A 333 -5.36 7.03 -13.69
CA ARG A 333 -6.18 6.89 -12.47
C ARG A 333 -6.38 5.41 -12.14
N TYR A 334 -6.72 5.13 -10.89
CA TYR A 334 -7.13 3.78 -10.51
C TYR A 334 -8.52 3.43 -11.07
N GLY A 335 -8.66 2.22 -11.62
CA GLY A 335 -9.95 1.60 -11.91
C GLY A 335 -9.91 0.12 -11.60
N THR A 336 -11.05 -0.51 -11.28
CA THR A 336 -11.09 -1.96 -11.04
C THR A 336 -10.99 -2.76 -12.34
N VAL A 337 -11.46 -2.16 -13.44
CA VAL A 337 -11.39 -2.67 -14.82
C VAL A 337 -10.65 -1.66 -15.69
N TYR A 338 -9.95 -2.13 -16.74
CA TYR A 338 -9.32 -1.23 -17.71
C TYR A 338 -10.37 -0.40 -18.44
N GLN A 339 -10.24 0.92 -18.38
CA GLN A 339 -11.13 1.85 -19.06
C GLN A 339 -10.33 3.03 -19.61
N LEU A 340 -10.83 3.63 -20.69
CA LEU A 340 -10.21 4.77 -21.33
C LEU A 340 -11.31 5.77 -21.72
N LYS A 341 -11.06 7.05 -21.45
CA LYS A 341 -11.87 8.19 -21.89
C LYS A 341 -11.02 9.07 -22.79
N VAL A 342 -11.57 9.45 -23.93
CA VAL A 342 -10.97 10.43 -24.85
C VAL A 342 -11.87 11.64 -24.88
N GLU A 343 -11.33 12.82 -24.63
CA GLU A 343 -12.01 14.07 -24.98
C GLU A 343 -11.33 14.69 -26.20
N TYR A 344 -12.14 15.13 -27.15
CA TYR A 344 -11.69 15.92 -28.29
C TYR A 344 -11.90 17.41 -28.00
N PHE A 345 -11.06 18.26 -28.58
CA PHE A 345 -11.27 19.71 -28.52
C PHE A 345 -12.61 20.10 -29.13
N GLU A 346 -13.21 21.17 -28.61
CA GLU A 346 -14.34 21.84 -29.27
C GLU A 346 -13.89 22.54 -30.56
N ALA A 347 -14.84 22.82 -31.45
CA ALA A 347 -14.53 23.42 -32.76
C ALA A 347 -13.84 24.77 -32.60
N GLU A 348 -14.38 25.58 -31.70
CA GLU A 348 -13.85 26.88 -31.31
C GLU A 348 -12.42 26.77 -30.76
N GLU A 349 -12.16 25.82 -29.85
CA GLU A 349 -10.81 25.62 -29.28
C GLU A 349 -9.79 25.26 -30.36
N LEU A 350 -10.14 24.42 -31.34
CA LEU A 350 -9.25 24.10 -32.46
C LEU A 350 -9.03 25.30 -33.37
N GLN A 351 -10.09 26.05 -33.70
CA GLN A 351 -10.00 27.23 -34.54
C GLN A 351 -9.13 28.32 -33.91
N GLU A 352 -9.27 28.56 -32.60
CA GLU A 352 -8.43 29.48 -31.84
C GLU A 352 -6.95 29.06 -31.89
N GLN A 353 -6.66 27.78 -31.65
CA GLN A 353 -5.30 27.23 -31.75
C GLN A 353 -4.70 27.43 -33.16
N LEU A 354 -5.49 27.20 -34.21
CA LEU A 354 -5.06 27.43 -35.59
C LEU A 354 -4.85 28.91 -35.90
N PHE A 355 -5.64 29.79 -35.29
CA PHE A 355 -5.54 31.24 -35.45
C PHE A 355 -4.29 31.84 -34.78
N GLU A 356 -3.69 31.16 -33.80
CA GLU A 356 -2.39 31.56 -33.25
C GLU A 356 -1.31 31.62 -34.34
N LEU A 357 -1.34 30.70 -35.32
CA LEU A 357 -0.42 30.71 -36.46
C LEU A 357 -0.56 32.00 -37.28
N VAL A 358 -1.80 32.46 -37.52
CA VAL A 358 -2.10 33.72 -38.20
C VAL A 358 -1.57 34.91 -37.39
N SER A 359 -1.72 34.86 -36.07
CA SER A 359 -1.30 35.93 -35.15
C SER A 359 0.22 36.03 -34.98
N LEU A 360 0.93 34.89 -35.01
CA LEU A 360 2.39 34.80 -34.90
C LEU A 360 3.14 35.44 -36.09
N LEU A 361 2.50 35.47 -37.26
CA LEU A 361 3.00 36.09 -38.49
C LEU A 361 2.66 37.58 -38.57
N LYS A 362 1.48 38.01 -38.11
CA LYS A 362 1.11 39.44 -38.02
C LYS A 362 1.98 40.22 -37.02
N LYS A 363 2.56 39.55 -36.02
CA LYS A 363 3.54 40.13 -35.09
C LYS A 363 4.94 40.09 -35.69
N ASP A 364 5.24 41.05 -36.56
CA ASP A 364 6.60 41.29 -37.02
C ASP A 364 7.51 41.79 -35.88
N ALA A 365 8.66 41.10 -35.72
CA ALA A 365 9.97 41.66 -35.38
C ALA A 365 10.23 42.48 -34.09
N VAL A 366 9.35 42.61 -33.09
CA VAL A 366 9.71 43.35 -31.86
C VAL A 366 9.42 42.55 -30.59
N THR A 367 10.47 42.33 -29.80
CA THR A 367 10.48 41.86 -28.40
C THR A 367 10.02 40.43 -28.10
N CYS A 368 10.95 39.47 -28.16
CA CYS A 368 11.24 38.53 -27.07
C CYS A 368 12.48 37.70 -27.45
N GLY A 369 13.42 37.50 -26.52
CA GLY A 369 14.70 36.79 -26.73
C GLY A 369 14.58 35.27 -26.99
N ILE A 370 13.59 34.85 -27.78
CA ILE A 370 13.37 33.49 -28.24
C ILE A 370 14.25 33.25 -29.48
N ASN A 371 14.94 32.13 -29.51
CA ASN A 371 15.80 31.73 -30.62
C ASN A 371 14.99 31.64 -31.92
N LYS A 372 15.42 32.32 -32.99
CA LYS A 372 14.78 32.33 -34.32
C LYS A 372 14.52 30.91 -34.87
N ALA A 373 15.39 29.96 -34.56
CA ALA A 373 15.23 28.56 -34.95
C ALA A 373 14.02 27.88 -34.28
N VAL A 374 13.75 28.17 -33.00
CA VAL A 374 12.62 27.63 -32.23
C VAL A 374 11.30 28.20 -32.73
N LYS A 375 11.25 29.51 -33.04
CA LYS A 375 10.07 30.15 -33.64
C LYS A 375 9.72 29.54 -35.00
N ASN A 376 10.73 29.30 -35.85
CA ASN A 376 10.52 28.69 -37.16
C ASN A 376 9.99 27.25 -37.07
N LYS A 377 10.55 26.43 -36.17
CA LYS A 377 10.10 25.05 -35.96
C LYS A 377 8.68 24.96 -35.39
N SER A 378 8.34 25.86 -34.46
CA SER A 378 6.97 26.02 -33.93
C SER A 378 5.97 26.38 -35.03
N CYS A 379 6.34 27.31 -35.92
CA CYS A 379 5.52 27.71 -37.06
C CYS A 379 5.25 26.53 -38.00
N GLU A 380 6.27 25.73 -38.34
CA GLU A 380 6.10 24.54 -39.19
C GLU A 380 5.22 23.45 -38.56
N CYS A 381 5.29 23.26 -37.23
CA CYS A 381 4.41 22.32 -36.52
C CYS A 381 2.95 22.79 -36.54
N LEU A 382 2.69 24.08 -36.30
CA LEU A 382 1.35 24.66 -36.40
C LEU A 382 0.80 24.61 -37.83
N LYS A 383 1.62 24.86 -38.86
CA LYS A 383 1.22 24.67 -40.27
C LYS A 383 0.82 23.22 -40.55
N THR A 384 1.59 22.26 -40.04
CA THR A 384 1.26 20.83 -40.18
C THR A 384 -0.06 20.51 -39.51
N ARG A 385 -0.29 21.02 -38.29
CA ARG A 385 -1.57 20.87 -37.57
C ARG A 385 -2.72 21.53 -38.33
N PHE A 386 -2.51 22.70 -38.92
CA PHE A 386 -3.48 23.39 -39.75
C PHE A 386 -3.87 22.56 -40.97
N GLY A 387 -2.90 22.01 -41.71
CA GLY A 387 -3.18 21.14 -42.85
C GLY A 387 -3.78 19.78 -42.47
N LEU A 388 -3.60 19.32 -41.21
CA LEU A 388 -4.29 18.15 -40.70
C LEU A 388 -5.72 18.45 -40.25
N LEU A 389 -6.02 19.63 -39.71
CA LEU A 389 -7.33 19.92 -39.14
C LEU A 389 -8.31 20.57 -40.15
N THR A 390 -7.82 20.94 -41.32
CA THR A 390 -8.57 21.62 -42.38
C THR A 390 -8.44 20.88 -43.72
N ASP A 391 -9.19 21.29 -44.74
CA ASP A 391 -9.08 20.75 -46.10
C ASP A 391 -7.94 21.37 -46.92
N TYR A 392 -7.11 22.22 -46.31
CA TYR A 392 -5.98 22.87 -46.95
C TYR A 392 -4.71 22.03 -46.87
N ALA A 393 -3.96 21.90 -47.97
CA ALA A 393 -2.69 21.20 -47.93
C ALA A 393 -1.64 22.03 -47.17
N ALA A 394 -0.83 21.39 -46.32
CA ALA A 394 0.22 22.06 -45.55
C ALA A 394 1.22 22.85 -46.43
N SER A 395 1.42 22.42 -47.68
CA SER A 395 2.26 23.11 -48.68
C SER A 395 1.73 24.48 -49.09
N ASP A 396 0.42 24.69 -48.97
CA ASP A 396 -0.28 25.87 -49.48
C ASP A 396 -0.40 26.95 -48.39
N ILE A 397 -0.04 26.61 -47.15
CA ILE A 397 -0.12 27.47 -45.98
C ILE A 397 1.11 28.40 -45.91
N ASN A 398 1.02 29.53 -46.59
CA ASN A 398 2.00 30.61 -46.58
C ASN A 398 1.45 31.89 -45.94
N GLU A 399 2.26 32.95 -45.85
CA GLU A 399 1.85 34.24 -45.25
C GLU A 399 0.65 34.86 -45.97
N ASP A 400 0.63 34.86 -47.30
CA ASP A 400 -0.48 35.41 -48.09
C ASP A 400 -1.79 34.67 -47.83
N PHE A 401 -1.73 33.33 -47.78
CA PHE A 401 -2.86 32.47 -47.44
C PHE A 401 -3.37 32.76 -46.03
N LEU A 402 -2.48 32.83 -45.02
CA LEU A 402 -2.89 33.07 -43.64
C LEU A 402 -3.44 34.49 -43.41
N CYS A 403 -3.03 35.48 -44.20
CA CYS A 403 -3.52 36.85 -44.13
C CYS A 403 -5.00 37.00 -44.52
N GLN A 404 -5.60 36.00 -45.18
CA GLN A 404 -7.03 36.03 -45.53
C GLN A 404 -7.95 35.88 -44.30
N PHE A 405 -7.45 35.28 -43.21
CA PHE A 405 -8.21 35.06 -41.98
C PHE A 405 -8.09 36.28 -41.06
N LYS A 406 -9.24 36.86 -40.67
CA LYS A 406 -9.32 38.03 -39.78
C LYS A 406 -9.63 37.63 -38.34
N THR A 407 -10.35 36.54 -38.18
CA THR A 407 -10.84 35.97 -36.92
C THR A 407 -10.69 34.44 -36.93
N TYR A 408 -10.81 33.79 -35.77
CA TYR A 408 -10.69 32.34 -35.69
C TYR A 408 -11.87 31.63 -36.38
N GLU A 409 -13.06 32.25 -36.40
CA GLU A 409 -14.24 31.69 -37.06
C GLU A 409 -14.09 31.59 -38.59
N ASP A 410 -13.16 32.34 -39.19
CA ASP A 410 -12.88 32.28 -40.63
C ASP A 410 -12.22 30.95 -41.07
N ILE A 411 -11.72 30.16 -40.11
CA ILE A 411 -11.02 28.89 -40.37
C ILE A 411 -12.02 27.72 -40.35
N ALA A 412 -12.26 27.11 -41.51
CA ALA A 412 -13.10 25.92 -41.62
C ALA A 412 -12.33 24.63 -41.30
N LEU A 413 -12.84 23.84 -40.36
CA LEU A 413 -12.35 22.49 -40.09
C LEU A 413 -12.81 21.52 -41.19
N SER A 414 -12.03 20.46 -41.45
CA SER A 414 -12.39 19.46 -42.46
C SER A 414 -13.62 18.64 -42.07
N GLU A 415 -14.35 18.12 -43.06
CA GLU A 415 -15.54 17.29 -42.81
C GLU A 415 -15.23 16.12 -41.87
N ALA A 416 -14.09 15.45 -42.07
CA ALA A 416 -13.63 14.36 -41.20
C ALA A 416 -13.49 14.80 -39.73
N VAL A 417 -12.92 15.98 -39.49
CA VAL A 417 -12.71 16.53 -38.14
C VAL A 417 -14.04 16.89 -37.48
N THR A 418 -14.97 17.48 -38.23
CA THR A 418 -16.30 17.85 -37.68
C THR A 418 -17.11 16.67 -37.14
N THR A 419 -16.78 15.42 -37.53
CA THR A 419 -17.48 14.23 -37.03
C THR A 419 -17.18 13.87 -35.58
N PHE A 420 -16.07 14.34 -35.01
CA PHE A 420 -15.63 13.95 -33.66
C PHE A 420 -15.25 15.10 -32.73
N VAL A 421 -15.16 16.33 -33.24
CA VAL A 421 -14.92 17.53 -32.43
C VAL A 421 -16.00 17.70 -31.35
N GLY A 422 -15.60 18.04 -30.13
CA GLY A 422 -16.46 18.13 -28.95
C GLY A 422 -17.02 16.78 -28.44
N LEU A 423 -16.70 15.66 -29.09
CA LEU A 423 -17.12 14.35 -28.60
C LEU A 423 -16.27 13.89 -27.42
N THR A 424 -16.89 13.06 -26.59
CA THR A 424 -16.21 12.24 -25.60
C THR A 424 -16.41 10.77 -25.97
N GLU A 425 -15.35 9.98 -26.05
CA GLU A 425 -15.45 8.54 -26.28
C GLU A 425 -15.05 7.76 -25.03
N LEU A 426 -15.78 6.68 -24.75
CA LEU A 426 -15.63 5.83 -23.57
C LEU A 426 -15.33 4.39 -24.03
N TYR A 427 -14.21 3.84 -23.59
CA TYR A 427 -13.78 2.49 -23.87
C TYR A 427 -13.70 1.69 -22.58
N VAL A 428 -14.36 0.52 -22.51
CA VAL A 428 -14.47 -0.24 -21.25
C VAL A 428 -14.16 -1.73 -21.48
N GLY A 429 -13.31 -2.29 -20.63
CA GLY A 429 -12.99 -3.72 -20.58
C GLY A 429 -14.12 -4.56 -19.99
N LYS A 430 -14.08 -5.87 -20.25
CA LYS A 430 -15.12 -6.79 -19.74
C LYS A 430 -14.89 -7.19 -18.29
N GLY A 431 -13.69 -6.97 -17.75
CA GLY A 431 -13.33 -7.36 -16.39
C GLY A 431 -13.13 -8.87 -16.21
N THR A 432 -13.00 -9.62 -17.31
CA THR A 432 -12.89 -11.09 -17.29
C THR A 432 -11.46 -11.59 -17.44
N GLU A 433 -10.66 -10.98 -18.31
CA GLU A 433 -9.28 -11.38 -18.61
C GLU A 433 -8.38 -10.14 -18.60
N LEU A 434 -7.50 -10.02 -17.60
CA LEU A 434 -6.69 -8.82 -17.39
C LEU A 434 -5.84 -8.51 -18.62
N ALA A 435 -5.12 -9.51 -19.13
CA ALA A 435 -4.21 -9.33 -20.26
C ALA A 435 -4.93 -8.90 -21.55
N VAL A 436 -6.15 -9.40 -21.79
CA VAL A 436 -6.95 -9.08 -22.99
C VAL A 436 -7.44 -7.64 -22.95
N ASP A 437 -8.02 -7.23 -21.82
CA ASP A 437 -8.50 -5.86 -21.62
C ASP A 437 -7.32 -4.87 -21.70
N ARG A 438 -6.18 -5.19 -21.06
CA ARG A 438 -4.94 -4.39 -21.13
C ARG A 438 -4.44 -4.21 -22.56
N LEU A 439 -4.28 -5.30 -23.31
CA LEU A 439 -3.74 -5.25 -24.67
C LEU A 439 -4.68 -4.53 -25.64
N SER A 440 -5.99 -4.70 -25.46
CA SER A 440 -6.99 -3.95 -26.22
C SER A 440 -6.88 -2.45 -25.94
N MET A 441 -6.74 -2.05 -24.67
CA MET A 441 -6.54 -0.65 -24.30
C MET A 441 -5.20 -0.11 -24.83
N GLN A 442 -4.13 -0.91 -24.80
CA GLN A 442 -2.85 -0.55 -25.40
C GLN A 442 -2.99 -0.31 -26.91
N ALA A 443 -3.75 -1.15 -27.62
CA ALA A 443 -4.02 -0.95 -29.04
C ALA A 443 -4.78 0.34 -29.30
N VAL A 444 -5.87 0.62 -28.55
CA VAL A 444 -6.59 1.91 -28.62
C VAL A 444 -5.66 3.07 -28.33
N LEU A 445 -4.79 2.98 -27.32
CA LEU A 445 -3.91 4.07 -26.94
C LEU A 445 -2.83 4.34 -27.98
N ARG A 446 -2.20 3.30 -28.54
CA ARG A 446 -1.35 3.46 -29.74
C ARG A 446 -2.13 4.12 -30.87
N HIS A 447 -3.40 3.72 -30.99
CA HIS A 447 -4.42 4.34 -31.80
C HIS A 447 -5.00 5.67 -31.24
N LEU A 448 -4.34 6.37 -30.33
CA LEU A 448 -4.62 7.79 -30.08
C LEU A 448 -3.35 8.64 -29.94
N THR A 449 -2.17 8.01 -29.83
CA THR A 449 -0.93 8.74 -29.48
C THR A 449 0.18 8.67 -30.53
N SER A 450 0.32 7.58 -31.30
CA SER A 450 1.49 7.37 -32.19
C SER A 450 1.13 7.20 -33.66
N GLY A 451 1.63 8.07 -34.54
CA GLY A 451 1.44 7.98 -36.00
C GLY A 451 2.47 7.12 -36.76
N GLN A 452 3.02 6.08 -36.12
CA GLN A 452 4.17 5.32 -36.65
C GLN A 452 3.81 4.09 -37.50
N ASP A 453 2.53 3.83 -37.78
CA ASP A 453 2.12 2.74 -38.67
C ASP A 453 1.94 3.24 -40.11
N ASP A 454 2.85 2.80 -41.00
CA ASP A 454 3.03 3.21 -42.40
C ASP A 454 1.99 2.62 -43.39
N ASN A 455 0.69 2.59 -43.06
CA ASN A 455 -0.37 2.26 -44.04
C ASN A 455 -1.10 3.52 -44.49
N SER A 456 -1.16 3.76 -45.82
CA SER A 456 -1.30 5.11 -46.41
C SER A 456 -2.70 5.72 -46.51
N SER A 457 -3.80 4.96 -46.46
CA SER A 457 -5.17 5.51 -46.55
C SER A 457 -5.89 5.58 -45.20
N GLU A 458 -5.73 4.58 -44.32
CA GLU A 458 -6.16 4.66 -42.91
C GLU A 458 -5.36 5.72 -42.12
N ASN A 459 -4.19 6.13 -42.64
CA ASN A 459 -3.30 7.12 -42.03
C ASN A 459 -3.90 8.51 -41.83
N LEU A 460 -4.78 8.97 -42.73
CA LEU A 460 -5.22 10.37 -42.73
C LEU A 460 -6.33 10.60 -41.71
N ALA A 461 -7.39 9.78 -41.74
CA ALA A 461 -8.46 9.78 -40.72
C ALA A 461 -7.91 9.61 -39.30
N TRP A 462 -6.93 8.72 -39.19
CA TRP A 462 -6.10 8.53 -38.01
C TRP A 462 -5.42 9.83 -37.53
N LYS A 463 -4.66 10.50 -38.41
CA LYS A 463 -3.94 11.73 -38.10
C LYS A 463 -4.88 12.88 -37.71
N HIS A 464 -6.05 12.98 -38.34
CA HIS A 464 -7.09 13.94 -37.96
C HIS A 464 -7.50 13.76 -36.49
N ARG A 465 -7.79 12.51 -36.07
CA ARG A 465 -8.18 12.22 -34.69
C ARG A 465 -7.07 12.58 -33.71
N VAL A 466 -5.84 12.12 -33.93
CA VAL A 466 -4.70 12.42 -33.03
C VAL A 466 -4.48 13.92 -32.86
N ALA A 467 -4.62 14.71 -33.92
CA ALA A 467 -4.45 16.16 -33.85
C ALA A 467 -5.55 16.86 -33.04
N ALA A 468 -6.74 16.27 -32.95
CA ALA A 468 -7.88 16.84 -32.25
C ALA A 468 -8.10 16.31 -30.82
N VAL A 469 -7.31 15.32 -30.39
CA VAL A 469 -7.38 14.81 -29.00
C VAL A 469 -6.92 15.90 -28.04
N LYS A 470 -7.78 16.21 -27.06
CA LYS A 470 -7.53 17.17 -25.97
C LYS A 470 -6.89 16.48 -24.78
N GLU A 471 -7.55 15.46 -24.26
CA GLU A 471 -7.09 14.69 -23.11
C GLU A 471 -7.43 13.20 -23.27
N ILE A 472 -6.58 12.35 -22.69
CA ILE A 472 -6.85 10.93 -22.54
C ILE A 472 -6.80 10.59 -21.05
N ILE A 473 -7.86 9.99 -20.53
CA ILE A 473 -7.92 9.51 -19.14
C ILE A 473 -8.00 8.00 -19.15
N LEU A 474 -7.02 7.35 -18.51
CA LEU A 474 -6.90 5.90 -18.37
C LEU A 474 -7.23 5.51 -16.92
N TYR A 475 -8.11 4.53 -16.76
CA TYR A 475 -8.37 3.88 -15.48
C TYR A 475 -7.73 2.49 -15.52
N ILE A 476 -6.78 2.26 -14.61
CA ILE A 476 -5.89 1.11 -14.65
C ILE A 476 -5.96 0.36 -13.31
N PRO A 477 -6.14 -0.98 -13.31
CA PRO A 477 -6.08 -1.81 -12.11
C PRO A 477 -4.65 -1.96 -11.60
N SER A 478 -4.16 -0.91 -10.93
CA SER A 478 -2.78 -0.82 -10.44
C SER A 478 -2.72 -0.18 -9.06
N LYS A 479 -2.09 -0.86 -8.11
CA LYS A 479 -2.02 -0.47 -6.70
C LYS A 479 -1.26 0.84 -6.48
N ILE A 480 -0.35 1.23 -7.39
CA ILE A 480 0.33 2.53 -7.30
C ILE A 480 -0.59 3.71 -7.57
N LEU A 481 -1.73 3.50 -8.26
CA LEU A 481 -2.74 4.52 -8.52
C LEU A 481 -3.85 4.52 -7.46
N TYR A 482 -3.88 3.51 -6.59
CA TYR A 482 -4.92 3.36 -5.58
C TYR A 482 -4.85 4.47 -4.51
N GLY A 483 -6.01 4.83 -3.95
CA GLY A 483 -6.12 5.81 -2.88
C GLY A 483 -6.05 7.28 -3.35
N GLY A 484 -6.75 7.60 -4.43
CA GLY A 484 -6.88 8.98 -4.91
C GLY A 484 -5.59 9.53 -5.53
N LYS A 485 -4.84 8.73 -6.29
CA LYS A 485 -3.65 9.20 -7.02
C LYS A 485 -3.99 9.39 -8.49
N GLU A 486 -3.51 10.48 -9.07
CA GLU A 486 -3.57 10.72 -10.51
C GLU A 486 -2.18 11.09 -11.02
N ILE A 487 -1.64 10.26 -11.91
CA ILE A 487 -0.35 10.54 -12.56
C ILE A 487 -0.61 11.11 -13.94
N LEU A 488 -0.09 12.30 -14.21
CA LEU A 488 -0.18 12.99 -15.49
C LEU A 488 1.10 12.74 -16.28
N GLU A 489 1.03 11.88 -17.29
CA GLU A 489 2.11 11.75 -18.27
C GLU A 489 2.06 12.96 -19.20
N MET A 490 3.04 13.83 -19.06
CA MET A 490 3.11 15.05 -19.85
C MET A 490 3.76 14.77 -21.21
N PRO A 491 3.33 15.46 -22.28
CA PRO A 491 4.01 15.36 -23.58
C PRO A 491 5.51 15.72 -23.46
N GLY A 492 6.31 15.32 -24.44
CA GLY A 492 7.70 15.75 -24.53
C GLY A 492 7.79 17.27 -24.64
N THR A 493 8.81 17.87 -24.01
CA THR A 493 9.16 19.30 -24.16
C THR A 493 10.00 19.56 -25.41
N ASP A 494 10.00 18.64 -26.38
CA ASP A 494 10.71 18.83 -27.65
C ASP A 494 9.89 19.77 -28.56
N ASP A 495 10.54 20.47 -29.51
CA ASP A 495 9.82 21.44 -30.36
C ASP A 495 8.92 20.77 -31.42
N SER A 496 8.44 19.54 -31.20
CA SER A 496 7.55 18.84 -32.14
C SER A 496 6.09 19.26 -32.04
N ASP A 497 5.70 19.92 -30.94
CA ASP A 497 4.39 20.56 -30.79
C ASP A 497 4.49 21.83 -29.92
N PRO A 498 4.32 23.04 -30.49
CA PRO A 498 4.42 24.29 -29.73
C PRO A 498 3.29 24.49 -28.73
N LEU A 499 2.15 23.81 -28.89
CA LEU A 499 1.03 23.87 -27.94
C LEU A 499 1.29 23.01 -26.70
N ALA A 500 2.19 22.03 -26.79
CA ALA A 500 2.52 21.14 -25.67
C ALA A 500 3.04 21.92 -24.45
N MET A 501 3.79 23.01 -24.67
CA MET A 501 4.32 23.85 -23.59
C MET A 501 3.21 24.55 -22.80
N ASP A 502 2.17 25.04 -23.49
CA ASP A 502 1.02 25.68 -22.85
C ASP A 502 0.16 24.66 -22.09
N PHE A 503 -0.08 23.49 -22.69
CA PHE A 503 -0.78 22.40 -22.01
C PHE A 503 -0.04 21.94 -20.75
N ILE A 504 1.29 21.78 -20.82
CA ILE A 504 2.11 21.44 -19.65
C ILE A 504 2.00 22.53 -18.59
N GLN A 505 2.17 23.81 -18.95
CA GLN A 505 2.10 24.92 -17.99
C GLN A 505 0.74 24.97 -17.30
N THR A 506 -0.35 24.89 -18.06
CA THR A 506 -1.72 24.87 -17.55
C THR A 506 -1.94 23.70 -16.60
N ALA A 507 -1.45 22.50 -16.95
CA ALA A 507 -1.57 21.34 -16.08
C ALA A 507 -0.79 21.51 -14.77
N LEU A 508 0.43 22.06 -14.83
CA LEU A 508 1.25 22.31 -13.65
C LEU A 508 0.60 23.28 -12.65
N ASN A 509 -0.31 24.15 -13.08
CA ASN A 509 -1.05 25.02 -12.15
C ASN A 509 -2.02 24.24 -11.24
N THR A 510 -2.29 22.97 -11.55
CA THR A 510 -3.25 22.13 -10.82
C THR A 510 -2.62 20.93 -10.12
N VAL A 511 -1.30 20.75 -10.22
CA VAL A 511 -0.61 19.58 -9.65
C VAL A 511 -0.06 19.83 -8.26
N ASP A 512 0.09 18.73 -7.53
CA ASP A 512 0.57 18.71 -6.15
C ASP A 512 2.02 18.24 -6.08
N ALA A 513 2.44 17.41 -7.02
CA ALA A 513 3.81 16.99 -7.15
C ALA A 513 4.30 17.03 -8.59
N ILE A 514 5.60 17.24 -8.76
CA ILE A 514 6.26 17.17 -10.06
C ILE A 514 7.40 16.16 -9.97
N PHE A 515 7.37 15.17 -10.87
CA PHE A 515 8.47 14.26 -11.13
C PHE A 515 9.27 14.80 -12.30
N ILE A 516 10.52 15.18 -12.04
CA ILE A 516 11.46 15.60 -13.08
C ILE A 516 12.42 14.45 -13.31
N MET A 517 12.21 13.74 -14.43
CA MET A 517 13.01 12.60 -14.83
C MET A 517 14.22 13.01 -15.65
N SER A 518 15.35 12.39 -15.34
CA SER A 518 16.64 12.58 -16.01
C SER A 518 17.33 11.23 -16.26
N ASP A 519 18.16 11.15 -17.31
CA ASP A 519 18.87 9.90 -17.62
C ASP A 519 20.01 9.62 -16.60
N PHE A 520 20.78 10.63 -16.15
CA PHE A 520 22.04 10.37 -15.40
C PHE A 520 22.28 11.22 -14.16
N ALA A 521 21.77 12.43 -14.17
CA ALA A 521 22.04 13.41 -13.14
C ALA A 521 20.78 14.20 -12.92
N PHE A 522 20.48 14.45 -11.66
CA PHE A 522 19.30 15.19 -11.19
C PHE A 522 19.22 16.65 -11.67
N LYS A 523 20.12 17.09 -12.55
CA LYS A 523 20.18 18.45 -13.04
C LYS A 523 18.90 18.79 -13.78
N ILE A 524 18.28 19.91 -13.43
CA ILE A 524 17.35 20.61 -14.32
C ILE A 524 18.19 21.17 -15.46
N ALA A 525 18.42 20.40 -16.52
CA ALA A 525 19.39 20.77 -17.55
C ALA A 525 18.78 21.64 -18.64
N GLU A 526 17.54 21.36 -19.03
CA GLU A 526 16.87 21.98 -20.18
C GLU A 526 16.24 23.33 -19.84
N ARG A 527 16.44 24.30 -20.73
CA ARG A 527 15.94 25.68 -20.58
C ARG A 527 14.42 25.70 -20.57
N GLU A 528 13.80 24.81 -21.35
CA GLU A 528 12.37 24.67 -21.54
C GLU A 528 11.70 24.22 -20.23
N VAL A 529 12.23 23.17 -19.59
CA VAL A 529 11.73 22.68 -18.29
C VAL A 529 11.88 23.75 -17.21
N LYS A 530 12.99 24.49 -17.21
CA LYS A 530 13.21 25.63 -16.30
C LYS A 530 12.18 26.73 -16.48
N GLU A 531 11.96 27.14 -17.72
CA GLU A 531 11.01 28.19 -18.06
C GLU A 531 9.58 27.79 -17.69
N ILE A 532 9.17 26.55 -17.98
CA ILE A 532 7.85 26.02 -17.60
C ILE A 532 7.67 26.07 -16.08
N LEU A 533 8.64 25.54 -15.31
CA LEU A 533 8.56 25.52 -13.86
C LEU A 533 8.44 26.94 -13.29
N LEU A 534 9.27 27.88 -13.76
CA LEU A 534 9.27 29.27 -13.29
C LEU A 534 7.99 30.04 -13.65
N LYS A 535 7.35 29.71 -14.79
CA LYS A 535 6.11 30.34 -15.24
C LYS A 535 4.85 29.69 -14.67
N SER A 536 4.95 28.48 -14.11
CA SER A 536 3.83 27.78 -13.50
C SER A 536 3.48 28.32 -12.11
N ASP A 537 2.20 28.24 -11.75
CA ASP A 537 1.71 28.60 -10.42
C ASP A 537 2.18 27.63 -9.33
N PHE A 538 2.62 26.42 -9.73
CA PHE A 538 3.14 25.39 -8.83
C PHE A 538 4.24 25.93 -7.91
N VAL A 539 5.24 26.63 -8.46
CA VAL A 539 6.38 27.12 -7.68
C VAL A 539 5.94 28.11 -6.61
N GLN A 540 4.96 28.96 -6.91
CA GLN A 540 4.42 29.92 -5.95
C GLN A 540 3.61 29.22 -4.86
N ALA A 541 2.77 28.25 -5.24
CA ALA A 541 1.99 27.44 -4.31
C ALA A 541 2.90 26.63 -3.37
N TRP A 542 3.93 25.97 -3.93
CA TRP A 542 4.93 25.21 -3.19
C TRP A 542 5.74 26.07 -2.21
N LYS A 543 6.17 27.28 -2.62
CA LYS A 543 6.86 28.22 -1.71
C LYS A 543 5.97 28.64 -0.54
N LYS A 544 4.65 28.77 -0.76
CA LYS A 544 3.68 29.19 0.25
C LYS A 544 3.31 28.06 1.22
N ASP A 545 3.21 26.84 0.71
CA ASP A 545 2.72 25.68 1.47
C ASP A 545 3.53 24.40 1.17
N PRO A 546 4.82 24.35 1.53
CA PRO A 546 5.71 23.26 1.14
C PRO A 546 5.36 21.89 1.74
N GLU A 547 4.46 21.81 2.72
CA GLU A 547 4.05 20.54 3.34
C GLU A 547 3.05 19.76 2.46
N HIS A 548 2.37 20.44 1.54
CA HIS A 548 1.35 19.85 0.66
C HIS A 548 1.78 19.72 -0.80
N TYR A 549 3.01 20.14 -1.13
CA TYR A 549 3.56 20.03 -2.48
C TYR A 549 4.91 19.32 -2.44
N SER A 550 5.29 18.63 -3.52
CA SER A 550 6.60 17.98 -3.59
C SER A 550 7.27 18.09 -4.95
N LEU A 551 8.57 18.34 -4.93
CA LEU A 551 9.41 18.34 -6.12
C LEU A 551 10.34 17.13 -6.08
N MET A 552 10.16 16.19 -7.02
CA MET A 552 10.90 14.94 -7.04
C MET A 552 11.82 14.87 -8.27
N PHE A 553 13.13 14.87 -8.04
CA PHE A 553 14.13 14.67 -9.08
C PHE A 553 14.50 13.20 -9.14
N LEU A 554 14.16 12.54 -10.24
CA LEU A 554 14.40 11.11 -10.42
C LEU A 554 15.42 10.90 -11.53
N ALA A 555 16.45 10.09 -11.26
CA ALA A 555 17.46 9.72 -12.24
C ALA A 555 17.33 8.23 -12.61
N TYR A 556 17.27 7.92 -13.91
CA TYR A 556 17.11 6.56 -14.44
C TYR A 556 18.31 6.17 -15.32
N PRO A 557 19.45 5.75 -14.71
CA PRO A 557 20.70 5.54 -15.43
C PRO A 557 20.75 4.27 -16.28
N GLU A 558 19.84 3.31 -16.08
CA GLU A 558 19.91 1.98 -16.73
C GLU A 558 19.73 2.01 -18.27
N LYS A 559 19.39 3.16 -18.85
CA LYS A 559 19.37 3.37 -20.30
C LYS A 559 20.77 3.45 -20.92
N ASP A 560 21.80 3.74 -20.11
CA ASP A 560 23.18 3.69 -20.53
C ASP A 560 23.74 2.28 -20.37
N THR A 561 24.43 1.82 -21.41
CA THR A 561 25.18 0.56 -21.36
C THR A 561 26.21 0.52 -20.22
N ASN A 562 26.73 1.67 -19.78
CA ASN A 562 27.68 1.76 -18.67
C ASN A 562 27.03 1.59 -17.29
N PHE A 563 25.71 1.65 -17.20
CA PHE A 563 24.94 1.54 -15.95
C PHE A 563 23.91 0.40 -16.01
N GLN A 564 24.25 -0.66 -16.74
CA GLN A 564 23.56 -1.94 -16.69
C GLN A 564 24.19 -2.79 -15.59
N PHE A 565 23.37 -3.30 -14.68
CA PHE A 565 23.84 -4.02 -13.51
C PHE A 565 23.45 -5.49 -13.60
N GLY A 566 24.38 -6.36 -13.20
CA GLY A 566 24.15 -7.80 -13.06
C GLY A 566 24.22 -8.26 -11.60
N GLU A 567 24.13 -9.56 -11.40
CA GLU A 567 24.18 -10.23 -10.08
C GLU A 567 25.38 -9.81 -9.23
N ASP A 568 26.55 -9.66 -9.85
CA ASP A 568 27.80 -9.29 -9.17
C ASP A 568 27.95 -7.77 -8.94
N SER A 569 26.96 -6.95 -9.30
CA SER A 569 27.06 -5.48 -9.29
C SER A 569 26.61 -4.81 -7.98
N LYS A 570 26.47 -5.58 -6.88
CA LYS A 570 25.98 -5.07 -5.58
C LYS A 570 26.76 -3.84 -5.09
N ASP A 571 28.09 -3.90 -5.14
CA ASP A 571 28.95 -2.80 -4.66
C ASP A 571 28.83 -1.55 -5.55
N ALA A 572 28.66 -1.72 -6.86
CA ALA A 572 28.46 -0.61 -7.80
C ALA A 572 27.13 0.11 -7.53
N ILE A 573 26.06 -0.64 -7.26
CA ILE A 573 24.73 -0.08 -6.93
C ILE A 573 24.75 0.62 -5.59
N GLN A 574 25.40 0.04 -4.57
CA GLN A 574 25.59 0.69 -3.28
C GLN A 574 26.38 1.99 -3.41
N THR A 575 27.41 2.00 -4.27
CA THR A 575 28.21 3.19 -4.57
C THR A 575 27.36 4.26 -5.27
N LEU A 576 26.50 3.85 -6.22
CA LEU A 576 25.56 4.75 -6.88
C LEU A 576 24.60 5.38 -5.86
N TYR A 577 24.01 4.58 -4.98
CA TYR A 577 23.16 5.06 -3.88
C TYR A 577 23.90 6.02 -2.94
N ALA A 578 25.13 5.71 -2.54
CA ALA A 578 25.94 6.61 -1.71
C ALA A 578 26.28 7.94 -2.42
N SER A 579 26.37 7.93 -3.75
CA SER A 579 26.57 9.15 -4.55
C SER A 579 25.36 10.08 -4.55
N GLU A 580 24.16 9.56 -4.30
CA GLU A 580 22.89 10.31 -4.26
C GLU A 580 22.93 11.43 -3.23
N VAL A 581 23.36 11.12 -2.00
CA VAL A 581 23.44 12.10 -0.88
C VAL A 581 24.32 13.29 -1.25
N LYS A 582 25.45 13.04 -1.92
CA LYS A 582 26.36 14.11 -2.38
C LYS A 582 25.75 14.93 -3.51
N LYS A 583 24.97 14.29 -4.39
CA LYS A 583 24.33 14.96 -5.53
C LYS A 583 23.12 15.79 -5.10
N ARG A 584 22.31 15.35 -4.13
CA ARG A 584 21.18 16.13 -3.57
C ARG A 584 21.58 17.55 -3.20
N SER A 585 22.70 17.73 -2.48
CA SER A 585 23.19 19.06 -2.09
C SER A 585 23.45 19.98 -3.28
N LYS A 586 23.96 19.43 -4.39
CA LYS A 586 24.21 20.17 -5.62
C LYS A 586 22.92 20.52 -6.36
N GLU A 587 21.91 19.66 -6.30
CA GLU A 587 20.61 19.95 -6.91
C GLU A 587 19.85 21.03 -6.18
N ILE A 588 19.89 21.01 -4.86
CA ILE A 588 19.33 22.10 -4.05
C ILE A 588 20.05 23.42 -4.42
N GLU A 589 21.36 23.41 -4.63
CA GLU A 589 22.10 24.59 -5.10
C GLU A 589 21.66 25.07 -6.49
N GLU A 590 21.49 24.15 -7.45
CA GLU A 590 21.03 24.50 -8.81
C GLU A 590 19.58 24.99 -8.80
N LEU A 591 18.71 24.40 -7.99
CA LEU A 591 17.32 24.84 -7.80
C LEU A 591 17.24 26.21 -7.14
N CYS A 592 18.02 26.45 -6.08
CA CYS A 592 18.10 27.75 -5.42
C CYS A 592 18.54 28.85 -6.40
N LYS A 593 19.55 28.57 -7.24
CA LYS A 593 19.97 29.49 -8.31
C LYS A 593 18.86 29.74 -9.34
N LEU A 594 18.14 28.70 -9.73
CA LEU A 594 17.02 28.82 -10.67
C LEU A 594 15.91 29.72 -10.12
N LEU A 595 15.63 29.60 -8.83
CA LEU A 595 14.54 30.31 -8.14
C LEU A 595 14.94 31.71 -7.63
N ASP A 596 16.18 32.12 -7.87
CA ASP A 596 16.81 33.33 -7.31
C ASP A 596 16.67 33.38 -5.76
N MET A 597 16.99 32.26 -5.11
CA MET A 597 16.92 32.06 -3.67
C MET A 597 18.32 31.76 -3.10
N ASP A 598 18.64 32.33 -1.94
CA ASP A 598 19.80 31.88 -1.17
C ASP A 598 19.56 30.48 -0.60
N LYS A 599 20.57 29.61 -0.67
CA LYS A 599 20.52 28.25 -0.10
C LYS A 599 20.20 28.27 1.39
N ASP A 600 20.75 29.25 2.12
CA ASP A 600 20.54 29.43 3.56
C ASP A 600 19.12 29.96 3.91
N LYS A 601 18.32 30.33 2.89
CA LYS A 601 16.92 30.77 3.04
C LYS A 601 15.91 29.68 2.71
N LEU A 602 16.34 28.47 2.33
CA LEU A 602 15.41 27.36 2.14
C LEU A 602 14.88 26.91 3.51
N SER A 603 13.57 27.00 3.70
CA SER A 603 12.96 26.57 4.97
C SER A 603 13.09 25.05 5.13
N ALA A 604 13.17 24.56 6.38
CA ALA A 604 13.24 23.11 6.64
C ALA A 604 12.06 22.31 6.03
N PRO A 605 10.81 22.83 6.01
CA PRO A 605 9.71 22.21 5.26
C PRO A 605 9.98 22.12 3.75
N MET A 606 10.51 23.18 3.12
CA MET A 606 10.86 23.16 1.70
C MET A 606 11.96 22.13 1.39
N ASP A 607 13.00 22.01 2.21
CA ASP A 607 14.04 20.99 2.00
C ASP A 607 13.46 19.56 2.08
N LYS A 608 12.55 19.32 3.03
CA LYS A 608 11.88 18.02 3.17
C LYS A 608 10.96 17.68 2.00
N SER A 609 10.37 18.69 1.38
CA SER A 609 9.48 18.53 0.22
C SER A 609 10.23 18.22 -1.09
N ILE A 610 11.56 18.40 -1.12
CA ILE A 610 12.42 18.04 -2.25
C ILE A 610 12.92 16.61 -2.07
N PHE A 611 12.59 15.76 -3.02
CA PHE A 611 13.05 14.37 -3.07
C PHE A 611 13.99 14.17 -4.25
N THR A 612 15.05 13.41 -4.03
CA THR A 612 15.99 13.00 -5.09
C THR A 612 16.18 11.50 -4.98
N SER A 613 16.10 10.75 -6.07
CA SER A 613 16.46 9.33 -6.01
C SER A 613 16.92 8.76 -7.36
N TYR A 614 17.96 7.92 -7.33
CA TYR A 614 18.17 7.02 -8.46
C TYR A 614 17.12 5.94 -8.43
N VAL A 615 16.37 5.85 -9.52
CA VAL A 615 15.33 4.86 -9.65
C VAL A 615 15.81 3.81 -10.62
N LEU A 616 15.95 2.58 -10.13
CA LEU A 616 16.41 1.41 -10.87
C LEU A 616 15.25 0.41 -10.97
N PRO A 617 14.17 0.76 -11.71
CA PRO A 617 12.96 -0.03 -11.80
C PRO A 617 13.21 -1.44 -12.33
N VAL A 618 14.19 -1.64 -13.22
CA VAL A 618 14.48 -2.97 -13.78
C VAL A 618 15.12 -3.86 -12.71
N LEU A 619 15.93 -3.25 -11.85
CA LEU A 619 16.55 -3.89 -10.67
C LEU A 619 15.58 -4.11 -9.52
N HIS A 620 14.34 -3.64 -9.60
CA HIS A 620 13.36 -4.02 -8.61
C HIS A 620 13.15 -5.55 -8.71
N THR A 621 13.38 -6.28 -7.61
CA THR A 621 13.41 -7.76 -7.55
C THR A 621 12.17 -8.42 -8.16
N SER A 622 11.06 -7.68 -8.19
CA SER A 622 9.84 -7.94 -8.96
C SER A 622 10.08 -8.41 -10.40
N ILE A 623 11.03 -7.79 -11.09
CA ILE A 623 11.27 -8.00 -12.52
C ILE A 623 12.34 -9.08 -12.75
N LEU A 624 13.33 -9.13 -11.87
CA LEU A 624 14.51 -9.99 -12.03
C LEU A 624 14.20 -11.48 -11.89
N MET A 625 13.09 -11.86 -11.24
CA MET A 625 12.92 -13.23 -10.73
C MET A 625 11.49 -13.76 -10.95
N GLN A 626 11.23 -14.15 -12.20
CA GLN A 626 9.98 -14.78 -12.63
C GLN A 626 9.84 -16.24 -12.21
N GLU A 627 10.92 -16.87 -11.74
CA GLU A 627 10.95 -18.27 -11.33
C GLU A 627 11.04 -18.39 -9.80
N GLY A 628 10.49 -19.47 -9.23
CA GLY A 628 10.50 -19.71 -7.78
C GLY A 628 9.36 -19.03 -7.00
N THR A 629 9.41 -19.17 -5.67
CA THR A 629 8.37 -18.63 -4.78
C THR A 629 8.66 -17.17 -4.42
N PRO A 630 7.70 -16.22 -4.58
CA PRO A 630 7.97 -14.79 -4.42
C PRO A 630 8.66 -14.39 -3.12
N HIS A 631 8.26 -14.95 -1.97
CA HIS A 631 8.83 -14.57 -0.68
C HIS A 631 10.30 -14.99 -0.52
N THR A 632 10.68 -16.16 -1.05
CA THR A 632 12.06 -16.67 -0.99
C THR A 632 12.97 -15.75 -1.79
N VAL A 633 12.52 -15.40 -2.99
CA VAL A 633 13.19 -14.47 -3.89
C VAL A 633 13.38 -13.10 -3.25
N ILE A 634 12.32 -12.52 -2.66
CA ILE A 634 12.42 -11.22 -1.98
C ILE A 634 13.37 -11.30 -0.78
N ALA A 635 13.36 -12.38 -0.01
CA ALA A 635 14.23 -12.55 1.15
C ALA A 635 15.71 -12.62 0.76
N GLU A 636 16.05 -13.38 -0.27
CA GLU A 636 17.43 -13.52 -0.77
C GLU A 636 17.99 -12.20 -1.32
N ASN A 637 17.11 -11.31 -1.80
CA ASN A 637 17.48 -10.07 -2.48
C ASN A 637 17.06 -8.79 -1.72
N ALA A 638 16.65 -8.91 -0.44
CA ALA A 638 16.13 -7.78 0.34
C ALA A 638 17.15 -6.64 0.49
N ASP A 639 18.43 -6.99 0.63
CA ASP A 639 19.53 -6.03 0.65
C ASP A 639 19.57 -5.19 -0.63
N PHE A 640 19.35 -5.82 -1.77
CA PHE A 640 19.44 -5.19 -3.08
C PHE A 640 18.28 -4.21 -3.33
N LEU A 641 17.06 -4.62 -2.95
CA LEU A 641 15.84 -3.81 -3.07
C LEU A 641 15.98 -2.42 -2.48
N LYS A 642 16.65 -2.33 -1.32
CA LYS A 642 16.90 -1.09 -0.59
C LYS A 642 17.58 0.00 -1.44
N TYR A 643 18.34 -0.40 -2.45
CA TYR A 643 19.14 0.51 -3.26
C TYR A 643 18.50 0.85 -4.62
N THR A 644 17.31 0.32 -4.93
CA THR A 644 16.63 0.55 -6.21
C THR A 644 15.91 1.91 -6.29
N GLY A 645 15.70 2.58 -5.15
CA GLY A 645 15.01 3.87 -5.05
C GLY A 645 13.47 3.82 -5.22
N ILE A 646 12.91 2.72 -5.73
CA ILE A 646 11.46 2.55 -5.95
C ILE A 646 10.67 2.61 -4.64
N ASP A 647 11.05 1.80 -3.64
CA ASP A 647 10.36 1.79 -2.34
C ASP A 647 10.41 3.15 -1.67
N ASN A 648 11.55 3.85 -1.74
CA ASN A 648 11.71 5.19 -1.17
C ASN A 648 10.80 6.21 -1.88
N MET A 649 10.71 6.14 -3.21
CA MET A 649 9.82 6.99 -4.00
C MET A 649 8.34 6.71 -3.67
N ILE A 650 7.93 5.44 -3.58
CA ILE A 650 6.56 5.06 -3.21
C ILE A 650 6.22 5.59 -1.82
N ASN A 651 7.09 5.37 -0.83
CA ASN A 651 6.88 5.84 0.54
C ASN A 651 6.84 7.37 0.62
N HIS A 652 7.69 8.09 -0.12
CA HIS A 652 7.69 9.55 -0.13
C HIS A 652 6.41 10.11 -0.77
N LEU A 653 5.95 9.52 -1.87
CA LEU A 653 4.68 9.87 -2.49
C LEU A 653 3.50 9.61 -1.56
N ASP A 654 3.51 8.48 -0.87
CA ASP A 654 2.46 8.08 0.06
C ASP A 654 2.35 9.05 1.26
N ASN A 655 3.48 9.44 1.85
CA ASN A 655 3.54 10.43 2.93
C ASN A 655 2.95 11.79 2.50
N LEU A 656 3.24 12.24 1.26
CA LEU A 656 2.68 13.48 0.73
C LEU A 656 1.15 13.41 0.65
N ILE A 657 0.63 12.28 0.18
CA ILE A 657 -0.82 12.07 0.04
C ILE A 657 -1.48 12.01 1.42
N ALA A 658 -0.89 11.26 2.36
CA ALA A 658 -1.37 11.18 3.72
C ALA A 658 -1.42 12.57 4.40
N ALA A 659 -0.39 13.41 4.18
CA ALA A 659 -0.36 14.78 4.69
C ALA A 659 -1.54 15.61 4.16
N LYS A 660 -1.79 15.58 2.85
CA LYS A 660 -2.94 16.26 2.22
C LYS A 660 -4.29 15.78 2.72
N GLN A 661 -4.40 14.48 2.97
CA GLN A 661 -5.68 13.86 3.33
C GLN A 661 -5.98 13.92 4.83
N SER A 662 -5.03 14.41 5.64
CA SER A 662 -5.16 14.55 7.09
C SER A 662 -6.36 15.41 7.52
N GLU A 663 -6.75 16.42 6.73
CA GLU A 663 -7.91 17.27 7.01
C GLU A 663 -9.23 16.48 7.02
N TYR A 664 -9.39 15.52 6.11
CA TYR A 664 -10.60 14.69 6.02
C TYR A 664 -10.74 13.76 7.22
N ILE A 665 -9.62 13.17 7.65
CA ILE A 665 -9.57 12.34 8.85
C ILE A 665 -9.97 13.19 10.08
N LEU A 666 -9.45 14.42 10.20
CA LEU A 666 -9.84 15.36 11.25
C LEU A 666 -11.33 15.73 11.21
N LYS A 667 -11.89 15.96 10.01
CA LYS A 667 -13.33 16.26 9.80
C LYS A 667 -14.21 15.08 10.26
N ILE A 668 -13.85 13.85 9.91
CA ILE A 668 -14.56 12.64 10.35
C ILE A 668 -14.44 12.46 11.87
N GLU A 669 -13.25 12.65 12.46
CA GLU A 669 -13.06 12.59 13.91
C GLU A 669 -13.94 13.60 14.65
N GLN A 670 -14.02 14.84 14.15
CA GLN A 670 -14.85 15.88 14.73
C GLN A 670 -16.34 15.50 14.66
N ASN A 671 -16.79 14.95 13.52
CA ASN A 671 -18.16 14.48 13.35
C ASN A 671 -18.51 13.33 14.30
N LEU A 672 -17.62 12.36 14.48
CA LEU A 672 -17.81 11.28 15.45
C LEU A 672 -17.79 11.77 16.91
N LYS A 673 -16.90 12.70 17.25
CA LYS A 673 -16.86 13.34 18.58
C LYS A 673 -18.17 14.08 18.89
N LYS A 674 -18.81 14.70 17.88
CA LYS A 674 -20.14 15.32 18.03
C LYS A 674 -21.24 14.30 18.32
N LEU A 675 -21.23 13.14 17.66
CA LEU A 675 -22.18 12.06 17.92
C LEU A 675 -22.04 11.53 19.36
N ASN A 676 -20.81 11.34 19.85
CA ASN A 676 -20.56 10.79 21.17
C ASN A 676 -20.95 11.71 22.34
N ARG A 677 -21.07 13.03 22.11
CA ARG A 677 -21.35 14.02 23.17
C ARG A 677 -22.84 14.26 23.43
N LYS A 678 -23.77 13.66 22.67
CA LYS A 678 -25.21 13.91 22.81
C LYS A 678 -25.88 12.85 23.72
N PRO A 679 -26.25 13.18 24.97
CA PRO A 679 -26.75 12.21 25.95
C PRO A 679 -28.12 11.59 25.63
N GLU A 680 -28.88 12.11 24.66
CA GLU A 680 -30.19 11.57 24.23
C GLU A 680 -30.11 10.35 23.29
N MET A 681 -28.90 9.83 23.03
CA MET A 681 -28.64 8.73 22.08
C MET A 681 -28.18 7.43 22.77
N VAL A 682 -28.79 7.08 23.90
CA VAL A 682 -28.40 5.96 24.78
C VAL A 682 -28.43 4.57 24.08
N SER A 683 -29.01 4.43 22.88
CA SER A 683 -28.98 3.17 22.11
C SER A 683 -27.76 3.01 21.18
N ASN A 684 -27.16 4.11 20.68
CA ASN A 684 -26.17 4.06 19.57
C ASN A 684 -24.74 4.41 20.02
N THR A 685 -24.48 4.48 21.34
CA THR A 685 -23.14 4.74 21.88
C THR A 685 -22.14 3.65 21.48
N LYS A 686 -22.55 2.38 21.40
CA LYS A 686 -21.62 1.27 21.06
C LYS A 686 -21.03 1.36 19.66
N GLY A 687 -21.83 1.66 18.63
CA GLY A 687 -21.35 1.81 17.25
C GLY A 687 -20.42 3.02 17.10
N VAL A 688 -20.78 4.14 17.73
CA VAL A 688 -19.95 5.36 17.75
C VAL A 688 -18.66 5.17 18.54
N GLU A 689 -18.71 4.49 19.69
CA GLU A 689 -17.53 4.11 20.48
C GLU A 689 -16.63 3.14 19.71
N SER A 690 -17.21 2.14 19.04
CA SER A 690 -16.48 1.20 18.16
C SER A 690 -15.75 1.96 17.05
N ALA A 691 -16.46 2.83 16.32
CA ALA A 691 -15.89 3.66 15.26
C ALA A 691 -14.80 4.62 15.78
N LEU A 692 -15.02 5.28 16.92
CA LEU A 692 -14.00 6.13 17.55
C LEU A 692 -12.77 5.33 18.00
N ASN A 693 -12.97 4.13 18.53
CA ASN A 693 -11.88 3.25 18.91
C ASN A 693 -11.11 2.76 17.69
N LEU A 694 -11.78 2.45 16.58
CA LEU A 694 -11.13 2.13 15.30
C LEU A 694 -10.33 3.32 14.77
N LEU A 695 -10.89 4.53 14.75
CA LEU A 695 -10.17 5.73 14.34
C LEU A 695 -8.90 6.00 15.16
N LYS A 696 -8.98 5.79 16.48
CA LYS A 696 -7.84 6.00 17.39
C LYS A 696 -6.73 4.96 17.24
N ARG A 697 -6.98 3.83 16.56
CA ARG A 697 -5.91 2.87 16.24
C ARG A 697 -4.99 3.51 15.19
N LYS A 698 -3.87 4.09 15.64
CA LYS A 698 -2.79 4.59 14.77
C LYS A 698 -2.00 3.44 14.14
N GLU A 699 -1.62 3.53 12.88
CA GLU A 699 -0.43 2.82 12.36
C GLU A 699 0.85 3.61 12.64
N LEU A 700 1.90 2.86 12.99
CA LEU A 700 3.27 3.25 13.36
C LEU A 700 3.54 3.91 14.74
N LYS A 701 4.31 3.13 15.54
CA LYS A 701 5.13 3.44 16.73
C LYS A 701 4.45 3.77 18.07
N ASP A 702 3.36 3.12 18.46
CA ASP A 702 2.85 3.31 19.83
C ASP A 702 2.90 2.00 20.63
N LEU A 703 3.83 1.82 21.56
CA LEU A 703 3.99 2.59 22.82
C LEU A 703 2.80 2.48 23.78
N VAL A 704 1.86 1.55 23.52
CA VAL A 704 0.79 1.20 24.47
C VAL A 704 1.00 -0.19 25.07
N GLU A 705 1.56 -1.14 24.32
CA GLU A 705 2.02 -2.41 24.93
C GLU A 705 3.23 -2.21 25.85
N GLY A 706 4.12 -1.24 25.54
CA GLY A 706 5.28 -0.96 26.39
C GLY A 706 4.86 -0.55 27.80
N THR A 707 3.86 0.32 27.91
CA THR A 707 3.36 0.87 29.18
C THR A 707 2.51 -0.15 29.95
N CYS A 708 1.66 -0.92 29.26
CA CYS A 708 0.90 -2.00 29.90
C CYS A 708 1.80 -3.15 30.36
N CYS A 709 2.82 -3.54 29.58
CA CYS A 709 3.79 -4.56 30.00
C CYS A 709 4.69 -4.05 31.13
N LEU A 710 5.16 -2.79 31.11
CA LEU A 710 5.92 -2.21 32.22
C LEU A 710 5.10 -2.15 33.51
N ALA A 711 3.82 -1.77 33.43
CA ALA A 711 2.94 -1.78 34.60
C ALA A 711 2.72 -3.21 35.12
N TYR A 712 2.53 -4.18 34.23
CA TYR A 712 2.44 -5.59 34.58
C TYR A 712 3.73 -6.12 35.22
N ASP A 713 4.88 -5.80 34.64
CA ASP A 713 6.21 -6.21 35.12
C ASP A 713 6.54 -5.56 36.46
N LEU A 714 6.18 -4.29 36.67
CA LEU A 714 6.31 -3.61 37.96
C LEU A 714 5.40 -4.23 39.02
N MET A 715 4.15 -4.56 38.68
CA MET A 715 3.23 -5.26 39.58
C MET A 715 3.72 -6.67 39.91
N LEU A 716 4.28 -7.38 38.92
CA LEU A 716 4.84 -8.72 39.11
C LEU A 716 6.12 -8.69 39.95
N ALA A 717 6.98 -7.70 39.73
CA ALA A 717 8.18 -7.46 40.53
C ALA A 717 7.83 -7.11 41.99
N GLU A 718 6.78 -6.30 42.20
CA GLU A 718 6.29 -5.97 43.54
C GLU A 718 5.69 -7.19 44.23
N LEU A 719 4.90 -8.01 43.54
CA LEU A 719 4.40 -9.29 44.08
C LEU A 719 5.56 -10.23 44.45
N GLN A 720 6.57 -10.36 43.58
CA GLN A 720 7.77 -11.16 43.87
C GLN A 720 8.52 -10.63 45.10
N ARG A 721 8.62 -9.31 45.25
CA ARG A 721 9.24 -8.67 46.42
C ARG A 721 8.44 -8.97 47.69
N GLN A 722 7.12 -8.82 47.65
CA GLN A 722 6.23 -9.13 48.77
C GLN A 722 6.30 -10.60 49.18
N LEU A 723 6.30 -11.52 48.20
CA LEU A 723 6.48 -12.96 48.47
C LEU A 723 7.85 -13.25 49.09
N LYS A 724 8.95 -12.67 48.57
CA LYS A 724 10.29 -12.83 49.15
C LYS A 724 10.37 -12.30 50.59
N THR A 725 9.76 -11.15 50.86
CA THR A 725 9.68 -10.58 52.22
C THR A 725 8.85 -11.46 53.14
N LEU A 726 7.72 -11.97 52.67
CA LEU A 726 6.87 -12.90 53.43
C LEU A 726 7.64 -14.18 53.78
N TYR A 727 8.35 -14.78 52.82
CA TYR A 727 9.17 -15.96 53.07
C TYR A 727 10.28 -15.67 54.09
N LYS A 728 11.01 -14.56 53.94
CA LYS A 728 12.06 -14.16 54.89
C LYS A 728 11.51 -13.92 56.30
N ASN A 729 10.38 -13.22 56.41
CA ASN A 729 9.74 -12.95 57.70
C ASN A 729 9.21 -14.24 58.34
N THR A 730 8.60 -15.14 57.56
CA THR A 730 8.10 -16.42 58.07
C THR A 730 9.25 -17.30 58.56
N LEU A 731 10.38 -17.32 57.85
CA LEU A 731 11.61 -17.99 58.31
C LEU A 731 12.10 -17.38 59.63
N ALA A 732 12.31 -16.06 59.66
CA ALA A 732 12.92 -15.38 60.81
C ALA A 732 12.01 -15.30 62.07
N THR A 733 10.70 -15.42 61.91
CA THR A 733 9.76 -15.29 63.05
C THR A 733 9.11 -16.62 63.41
N THR A 734 8.52 -17.30 62.44
CA THR A 734 7.70 -18.48 62.69
C THR A 734 8.57 -19.74 62.75
N VAL A 735 9.47 -19.92 61.78
CA VAL A 735 10.37 -21.09 61.76
C VAL A 735 11.40 -20.99 62.87
N ASP A 736 12.04 -19.84 63.08
CA ASP A 736 13.00 -19.67 64.17
C ASP A 736 12.35 -19.83 65.55
N SER A 737 11.16 -19.26 65.78
CA SER A 737 10.44 -19.48 67.05
C SER A 737 10.06 -20.94 67.25
N LEU A 738 9.65 -21.64 66.20
CA LEU A 738 9.32 -23.07 66.24
C LEU A 738 10.55 -23.94 66.47
N LEU A 739 11.70 -23.57 65.90
CA LEU A 739 12.97 -24.26 66.14
C LEU A 739 13.41 -24.07 67.60
N VAL A 740 13.31 -22.85 68.13
CA VAL A 740 13.63 -22.55 69.54
C VAL A 740 12.71 -23.32 70.48
N SER A 741 11.39 -23.31 70.25
CA SER A 741 10.44 -24.07 71.07
C SER A 741 10.66 -25.58 70.96
N SER A 742 10.89 -26.09 69.75
CA SER A 742 11.17 -27.52 69.53
C SER A 742 12.44 -27.98 70.24
N VAL A 743 13.48 -27.14 70.29
CA VAL A 743 14.71 -27.42 71.05
C VAL A 743 14.45 -27.43 72.55
N GLN A 744 13.65 -26.50 73.06
CA GLN A 744 13.26 -26.49 74.48
C GLN A 744 12.44 -27.72 74.85
N ASP A 745 11.45 -28.08 74.02
CA ASP A 745 10.65 -29.28 74.22
C ASP A 745 11.50 -30.55 74.12
N ALA A 746 12.47 -30.59 73.21
CA ALA A 746 13.41 -31.71 73.10
C ALA A 746 14.33 -31.82 74.31
N LYS A 747 14.78 -30.69 74.89
CA LYS A 747 15.55 -30.67 76.15
C LYS A 747 14.72 -31.17 77.32
N ALA A 748 13.49 -30.68 77.49
CA ALA A 748 12.60 -31.13 78.55
C ALA A 748 12.30 -32.65 78.43
N ARG A 749 12.06 -33.14 77.21
CA ARG A 749 11.89 -34.57 76.94
C ARG A 749 13.15 -35.39 77.19
N TRP A 750 14.32 -34.81 76.91
CA TRP A 750 15.61 -35.42 77.21
C TRP A 750 15.78 -35.59 78.71
N GLU A 751 15.64 -34.51 79.48
CA GLU A 751 15.77 -34.51 80.94
C GLU A 751 14.79 -35.50 81.61
N GLU A 752 13.55 -35.60 81.10
CA GLU A 752 12.56 -36.56 81.61
C GLU A 752 12.96 -38.03 81.36
N LYS A 753 13.65 -38.31 80.25
CA LYS A 753 13.89 -39.67 79.75
C LYS A 753 15.35 -40.13 79.83
N GLU A 754 16.28 -39.25 80.14
CA GLU A 754 17.72 -39.52 80.19
C GLU A 754 18.06 -40.67 81.15
N ASN A 755 17.39 -40.72 82.30
CA ASN A 755 17.54 -41.80 83.29
C ASN A 755 17.12 -43.19 82.76
N ARG A 756 16.40 -43.25 81.63
CA ARG A 756 15.97 -44.48 80.95
C ARG A 756 16.92 -44.89 79.81
N ILE A 757 17.94 -44.07 79.54
CA ILE A 757 18.98 -44.32 78.53
C ILE A 757 20.18 -44.97 79.23
N THR A 758 20.14 -46.29 79.38
CA THR A 758 21.10 -47.07 80.16
C THR A 758 22.19 -47.74 79.32
N SER A 759 22.17 -47.60 77.98
CA SER A 759 23.12 -48.28 77.09
C SER A 759 23.45 -47.48 75.82
N GLN A 760 24.73 -47.47 75.42
CA GLN A 760 25.19 -46.87 74.15
C GLN A 760 24.51 -47.46 72.92
N GLY A 761 24.02 -48.70 72.98
CA GLY A 761 23.26 -49.33 71.89
C GLY A 761 21.97 -48.59 71.51
N GLN A 762 21.42 -47.76 72.40
CA GLN A 762 20.22 -46.95 72.18
C GLN A 762 20.45 -45.76 71.22
N PHE A 763 21.72 -45.38 71.00
CA PHE A 763 22.13 -44.33 70.05
C PHE A 763 22.44 -44.88 68.66
N ASN A 764 22.44 -46.20 68.47
CA ASN A 764 22.79 -46.78 67.18
C ASN A 764 21.62 -46.62 66.19
N PRO A 765 21.79 -45.84 65.10
CA PRO A 765 20.72 -45.56 64.15
C PRO A 765 20.23 -46.81 63.40
N TYR A 766 21.03 -47.89 63.38
CA TYR A 766 20.71 -49.15 62.70
C TYR A 766 19.47 -49.85 63.30
N PHE A 767 19.19 -49.64 64.58
CA PHE A 767 18.05 -50.30 65.25
C PHE A 767 16.72 -49.53 65.13
N CYS A 768 16.74 -48.23 64.79
CA CYS A 768 15.54 -47.38 64.61
C CYS A 768 14.41 -47.58 65.66
N GLY A 769 14.77 -47.92 66.91
CA GLY A 769 13.78 -48.17 67.96
C GLY A 769 13.03 -49.49 67.88
N ASN A 770 13.57 -50.51 67.20
CA ASN A 770 12.98 -51.83 67.01
C ASN A 770 13.72 -52.96 67.76
N HIS A 771 14.69 -52.62 68.60
CA HIS A 771 15.42 -53.61 69.40
C HIS A 771 14.67 -53.91 70.72
N PRO A 772 14.36 -55.18 71.05
CA PRO A 772 13.46 -55.54 72.16
C PRO A 772 13.94 -55.13 73.55
N ALA A 773 15.25 -54.91 73.74
CA ALA A 773 15.83 -54.49 75.03
C ALA A 773 15.81 -52.96 75.27
N TYR A 774 15.41 -52.14 74.28
CA TYR A 774 15.53 -50.68 74.34
C TYR A 774 14.16 -50.01 74.18
N GLN A 775 13.55 -49.60 75.29
CA GLN A 775 12.17 -49.07 75.32
C GLN A 775 12.04 -47.58 74.95
N VAL A 776 13.13 -46.87 74.67
CA VAL A 776 13.12 -45.43 74.34
C VAL A 776 13.70 -45.21 72.94
N ARG A 777 12.92 -44.58 72.05
CA ARG A 777 13.38 -44.17 70.72
C ARG A 777 13.97 -42.76 70.80
N ILE A 778 15.28 -42.61 70.65
CA ILE A 778 15.94 -41.30 70.71
C ILE A 778 15.38 -40.34 69.64
N ALA A 779 15.05 -40.84 68.45
CA ALA A 779 14.40 -40.04 67.41
C ALA A 779 13.04 -39.45 67.85
N GLN A 780 12.29 -40.15 68.71
CA GLN A 780 11.04 -39.64 69.27
C GLN A 780 11.32 -38.62 70.39
N VAL A 781 12.32 -38.85 71.24
CA VAL A 781 12.73 -37.87 72.26
C VAL A 781 13.13 -36.54 71.62
N LEU A 782 13.85 -36.60 70.49
CA LEU A 782 14.40 -35.42 69.80
C LEU A 782 13.45 -34.79 68.77
N PHE A 783 12.61 -35.56 68.05
CA PHE A 783 11.95 -35.08 66.82
C PHE A 783 10.45 -35.41 66.67
N LEU A 784 9.77 -35.88 67.73
CA LEU A 784 8.40 -36.44 67.68
C LEU A 784 7.36 -35.61 66.88
N ASP A 785 7.44 -34.28 66.88
CA ASP A 785 6.43 -33.38 66.27
C ASP A 785 6.87 -32.68 64.96
N SER A 786 7.84 -33.21 64.20
CA SER A 786 8.31 -32.48 63.01
C SER A 786 7.26 -32.35 61.88
N GLU A 787 6.31 -33.28 61.77
CA GLU A 787 5.26 -33.23 60.72
C GLU A 787 4.13 -32.25 61.04
N ASP A 788 3.69 -32.18 62.29
CA ASP A 788 2.62 -31.27 62.69
C ASP A 788 3.05 -29.80 62.58
N HIS A 789 4.33 -29.52 62.90
CA HIS A 789 4.92 -28.19 62.72
C HIS A 789 5.11 -27.82 61.24
N LYS A 790 5.56 -28.75 60.40
CA LYS A 790 5.62 -28.54 58.94
C LYS A 790 4.23 -28.22 58.38
N ASN A 791 3.22 -29.00 58.74
CA ASN A 791 1.85 -28.78 58.27
C ASN A 791 1.32 -27.41 58.67
N LYS A 792 1.57 -26.96 59.91
CA LYS A 792 1.19 -25.60 60.36
C LYS A 792 1.89 -24.50 59.54
N ILE A 793 3.20 -24.61 59.30
CA ILE A 793 3.96 -23.64 58.50
C ILE A 793 3.45 -23.61 57.04
N PHE A 794 3.27 -24.77 56.40
CA PHE A 794 2.81 -24.84 55.02
C PHE A 794 1.37 -24.37 54.86
N THR A 795 0.49 -24.64 55.83
CA THR A 795 -0.90 -24.15 55.82
C THR A 795 -0.96 -22.64 55.94
N PHE A 796 -0.16 -22.05 56.84
CA PHE A 796 -0.04 -20.60 56.98
C PHE A 796 0.49 -19.94 55.70
N LEU A 797 1.59 -20.46 55.14
CA LEU A 797 2.17 -19.95 53.88
C LEU A 797 1.18 -20.06 52.72
N ALA A 798 0.46 -21.19 52.60
CA ALA A 798 -0.51 -21.38 51.53
C ALA A 798 -1.67 -20.39 51.61
N ALA A 799 -2.18 -20.10 52.82
CA ALA A 799 -3.22 -19.10 53.03
C ALA A 799 -2.75 -17.70 52.64
N GLU A 800 -1.52 -17.34 53.01
CA GLU A 800 -1.01 -15.98 52.81
C GLU A 800 -0.56 -15.71 51.37
N ILE A 801 0.01 -16.72 50.69
CA ILE A 801 0.24 -16.70 49.24
C ILE A 801 -1.09 -16.54 48.50
N LYS A 802 -2.14 -17.26 48.91
CA LYS A 802 -3.47 -17.17 48.30
C LYS A 802 -4.07 -15.77 48.48
N ARG A 803 -3.87 -15.12 49.62
CA ARG A 803 -4.30 -13.73 49.88
C ARG A 803 -3.60 -12.74 48.94
N LEU A 804 -2.27 -12.83 48.79
CA LEU A 804 -1.50 -11.98 47.88
C LEU A 804 -1.88 -12.18 46.41
N LEU A 805 -2.13 -13.43 46.00
CA LEU A 805 -2.62 -13.75 44.65
C LEU A 805 -4.03 -13.20 44.39
N LEU A 806 -4.90 -13.22 45.39
CA LEU A 806 -6.25 -12.62 45.29
C LEU A 806 -6.17 -11.10 45.17
N GLN A 807 -5.30 -10.43 45.92
CA GLN A 807 -5.06 -8.99 45.78
C GLN A 807 -4.56 -8.66 44.37
N TYR A 808 -3.57 -9.40 43.87
CA TYR A 808 -3.07 -9.26 42.49
C TYR A 808 -4.20 -9.45 41.45
N LYS A 809 -5.07 -10.44 41.65
CA LYS A 809 -6.22 -10.68 40.77
C LYS A 809 -7.23 -9.52 40.78
N MET A 810 -7.42 -8.86 41.94
CA MET A 810 -8.29 -7.69 42.04
C MET A 810 -7.70 -6.46 41.34
N PHE A 811 -6.39 -6.22 41.46
CA PHE A 811 -5.70 -5.10 40.79
C PHE A 811 -5.51 -5.30 39.28
N SER A 812 -5.52 -6.53 38.78
CA SER A 812 -5.43 -6.84 37.33
C SER A 812 -6.78 -6.81 36.60
N CYS A 813 -7.89 -6.71 37.33
CA CYS A 813 -9.25 -6.63 36.78
C CYS A 813 -9.90 -5.24 36.92
N SER A 814 -9.17 -4.25 37.45
CA SER A 814 -9.51 -2.82 37.49
C SER A 814 -8.71 -2.07 36.43
#